data_AF-A0AAW2Z2T3-F1
#
_entry.id   AF-A0AAW2Z2T3-F1
#
_cell.length_a   1.000
_cell.length_b   1.000
_cell.length_c   1.000
_cell.angle_alpha   90.00
_cell.angle_beta   90.00
_cell.angle_gamma   90.00
#
_symmetry.space_group_name_H-M   'P 1'
#
loop_
_entity.id
_entity.type
_entity.pdbx_description
1 polymer ?
#
loop_
_entity_poly.entity_id
_entity_poly.type
_entity_poly.pdbx_seq_one_letter_code
_entity_poly.pdbx_strand_id
1 'polypeptide(L)'
;MGLAHFMMDMDIHVVDAVRDAVETNNQKLIMTLLNKAPTNDLLCLQDKTKNTLIHIICDHASNGFQDYKKVIKKLIKSGVNLNAKNEKGLLAIHLAVKNRNYELASVLVKCKIDLNAIVPSKGCTLLHDACRNNDIRLVQLLSYADPNVLDSQKRNCLHVALHPNEFGSYQNVNLVKELLDRKVDANAKDRSGRTPSQYAYLLQDADEILKILKLNKSKSPIKLPSNQKTSFVPVASQQIKNHHIDLKKDAQEMIIKLESQLAESKSSSDRDDEKKVKIDSKANMPKSTIIHEPYNVLLQKTEILYGTTGCNNFYKMQILHNPVQDNLYVLWNAWGRVGSHDYQYQRTPYNNLEECITEFKKIFKSKTKNDFKDLDNFQRHDNKYNLIKLTTKKSAHDLLQPINASKCAPIKYLDDAVKSLMIAFTDVKAMKANMIQSGLDTGHMQLGRLTKETLQQGLEILKRIQNCLNEMENNHLNADYTPAQGREDITKIGDLSDEFYNLIPHGEFSNSAVALISTSEIVKTKIKILEDLIDMQVAARIVMASQNQQETLNPLDYCYLGLNTTIVTVNKSDADFKILKKYILQTSGGGMSDGSILNIFRVNRHEENDRFEPFKKDSNRKLLWHGSSTTNYLSILSSGLRIAPPEAPSSGFMFGKGIYFADMFAKSKGYCRFGNSHGSRIVVAARWRWVSPSCVGTHNMLVSCQRMDSIPPKLMDVPIQS
;
A
#
# COMPACT_ATOMS: atom_id res chain seq x y z
N MET A 1 -46.05 -11.51 33.01
CA MET A 1 -46.44 -11.88 31.62
C MET A 1 -45.29 -11.47 30.69
N GLY A 2 -44.82 -12.36 29.81
CA GLY A 2 -43.75 -12.01 28.86
C GLY A 2 -44.25 -11.15 27.70
N LEU A 3 -43.36 -10.39 27.05
CA LEU A 3 -43.68 -9.46 25.93
C LEU A 3 -44.58 -10.11 24.85
N ALA A 4 -44.31 -11.37 24.49
CA ALA A 4 -45.12 -12.12 23.52
C ALA A 4 -46.58 -12.36 23.98
N HIS A 5 -46.83 -12.43 25.29
CA HIS A 5 -48.18 -12.59 25.84
C HIS A 5 -48.94 -11.27 25.76
N PHE A 6 -48.30 -10.17 26.14
CA PHE A 6 -48.84 -8.82 26.00
C PHE A 6 -49.18 -8.48 24.55
N MET A 7 -48.34 -8.87 23.59
CA MET A 7 -48.60 -8.63 22.16
C MET A 7 -49.81 -9.44 21.64
N MET A 8 -50.00 -10.68 22.10
CA MET A 8 -51.15 -11.51 21.72
C MET A 8 -52.44 -11.01 22.37
N ASP A 9 -52.39 -10.54 23.61
CA ASP A 9 -53.54 -9.97 24.33
C ASP A 9 -53.96 -8.59 23.79
N MET A 10 -53.07 -7.89 23.07
CA MET A 10 -53.31 -6.60 22.41
C MET A 10 -53.80 -6.72 20.95
N ASP A 11 -54.20 -7.90 20.50
CA ASP A 11 -54.68 -8.15 19.13
C ASP A 11 -53.66 -7.78 18.03
N ILE A 12 -52.37 -7.79 18.37
CA ILE A 12 -51.30 -7.51 17.42
C ILE A 12 -51.16 -8.71 16.48
N HIS A 13 -51.31 -8.45 15.18
CA HIS A 13 -51.21 -9.48 14.14
C HIS A 13 -49.87 -10.22 14.23
N VAL A 14 -49.91 -11.54 14.45
CA VAL A 14 -48.73 -12.39 14.72
C VAL A 14 -47.65 -12.26 13.64
N VAL A 15 -48.02 -11.98 12.38
CA VAL A 15 -47.06 -11.77 11.28
C VAL A 15 -46.25 -10.49 11.45
N ASP A 16 -46.88 -9.41 11.88
CA ASP A 16 -46.19 -8.13 12.09
C ASP A 16 -45.23 -8.23 13.28
N ALA A 17 -45.67 -8.88 14.35
CA ALA A 17 -44.82 -9.18 15.52
C ALA A 17 -43.61 -10.06 15.15
N VAL A 18 -43.80 -11.07 14.29
CA VAL A 18 -42.69 -11.90 13.81
C VAL A 18 -41.80 -11.14 12.83
N ARG A 19 -42.34 -10.27 11.96
CA ARG A 19 -41.54 -9.41 11.07
C ARG A 19 -40.61 -8.52 11.89
N ASP A 20 -41.14 -7.80 12.85
CA ASP A 20 -40.35 -6.90 13.69
C ASP A 20 -39.30 -7.69 14.50
N ALA A 21 -39.65 -8.90 14.97
CA ALA A 21 -38.71 -9.79 15.63
C ALA A 21 -37.61 -10.33 14.69
N VAL A 22 -37.91 -10.55 13.41
CA VAL A 22 -36.93 -10.94 12.38
C VAL A 22 -36.02 -9.76 12.01
N GLU A 23 -36.57 -8.56 11.83
CA GLU A 23 -35.83 -7.33 11.53
C GLU A 23 -34.87 -6.94 12.67
N THR A 24 -35.30 -7.13 13.91
CA THR A 24 -34.48 -6.89 15.12
C THR A 24 -33.59 -8.08 15.49
N ASN A 25 -33.58 -9.16 14.70
CA ASN A 25 -32.80 -10.38 14.92
C ASN A 25 -33.04 -11.03 16.31
N ASN A 26 -34.27 -10.95 16.84
CA ASN A 26 -34.64 -11.44 18.16
C ASN A 26 -35.20 -12.88 18.12
N GLN A 27 -34.30 -13.86 18.07
CA GLN A 27 -34.63 -15.30 17.91
C GLN A 27 -35.54 -15.87 19.02
N LYS A 28 -35.29 -15.51 20.29
CA LYS A 28 -36.08 -16.02 21.42
C LYS A 28 -37.54 -15.57 21.30
N LEU A 29 -37.76 -14.35 20.85
CA LEU A 29 -39.09 -13.81 20.57
C LEU A 29 -39.75 -14.55 19.41
N ILE A 30 -39.05 -14.75 18.29
CA ILE A 30 -39.55 -15.52 17.13
C ILE A 30 -40.03 -16.91 17.55
N MET A 31 -39.20 -17.68 18.25
CA MET A 31 -39.57 -19.04 18.69
C MET A 31 -40.71 -19.04 19.71
N THR A 32 -40.77 -18.05 20.60
CA THR A 32 -41.85 -17.93 21.59
C THR A 32 -43.18 -17.60 20.91
N LEU A 33 -43.18 -16.70 19.92
CA LEU A 33 -44.34 -16.36 19.12
C LEU A 33 -44.84 -17.58 18.32
N LEU A 34 -43.93 -18.32 17.67
CA LEU A 34 -44.28 -19.52 16.89
C LEU A 34 -44.80 -20.69 17.74
N ASN A 35 -44.35 -20.82 19.00
CA ASN A 35 -44.83 -21.87 19.90
C ASN A 35 -46.18 -21.56 20.54
N LYS A 36 -46.54 -20.27 20.63
CA LYS A 36 -47.79 -19.81 21.24
C LYS A 36 -48.90 -19.51 20.23
N ALA A 37 -48.55 -19.26 18.97
CA ALA A 37 -49.52 -19.03 17.91
C ALA A 37 -50.31 -20.33 17.58
N PRO A 38 -51.63 -20.27 17.39
CA PRO A 38 -52.42 -21.40 16.92
C PRO A 38 -51.90 -21.91 15.57
N THR A 39 -51.78 -23.23 15.42
CA THR A 39 -51.20 -23.85 14.21
C THR A 39 -51.97 -23.51 12.93
N ASN A 40 -53.30 -23.31 13.05
CA ASN A 40 -54.17 -22.94 11.92
C ASN A 40 -53.92 -21.50 11.43
N ASP A 41 -53.53 -20.59 12.32
CA ASP A 41 -53.25 -19.21 11.94
C ASP A 41 -51.93 -19.14 11.16
N LEU A 42 -50.90 -19.87 11.60
CA LEU A 42 -49.57 -19.89 10.95
C LEU A 42 -49.58 -20.34 9.47
N LEU A 43 -50.62 -21.07 9.04
CA LEU A 43 -50.76 -21.62 7.68
C LEU A 43 -51.21 -20.60 6.63
N CYS A 44 -52.05 -19.64 7.02
CA CYS A 44 -52.74 -18.71 6.12
C CYS A 44 -52.29 -17.26 6.28
N LEU A 45 -51.53 -16.98 7.32
CA LEU A 45 -51.07 -15.64 7.69
C LEU A 45 -50.07 -15.07 6.66
N GLN A 46 -50.49 -14.02 5.98
CA GLN A 46 -49.67 -13.21 5.09
C GLN A 46 -49.59 -11.77 5.61
N ASP A 47 -48.48 -11.07 5.36
CA ASP A 47 -48.40 -9.62 5.61
C ASP A 47 -49.20 -8.83 4.57
N LYS A 48 -49.24 -7.50 4.72
CA LYS A 48 -49.92 -6.58 3.80
C LYS A 48 -49.45 -6.70 2.33
N THR A 49 -48.26 -7.25 2.09
CA THR A 49 -47.66 -7.49 0.77
C THR A 49 -47.74 -8.96 0.33
N LYS A 50 -48.62 -9.74 0.98
CA LYS A 50 -48.85 -11.17 0.75
C LYS A 50 -47.62 -12.05 1.05
N ASN A 51 -46.63 -11.57 1.80
CA ASN A 51 -45.50 -12.40 2.22
C ASN A 51 -45.93 -13.38 3.31
N THR A 52 -45.60 -14.66 3.13
CA THR A 52 -45.66 -15.63 4.23
C THR A 52 -44.51 -15.40 5.22
N LEU A 53 -44.59 -15.97 6.42
CA LEU A 53 -43.50 -15.97 7.40
C LEU A 53 -42.14 -16.41 6.82
N ILE A 54 -42.16 -17.32 5.85
CA ILE A 54 -40.93 -17.82 5.20
C ILE A 54 -40.35 -16.78 4.24
N HIS A 55 -41.18 -15.97 3.57
CA HIS A 55 -40.71 -14.85 2.75
C HIS A 55 -39.97 -13.82 3.60
N ILE A 56 -40.56 -13.44 4.74
CA ILE A 56 -39.98 -12.46 5.69
C ILE A 56 -38.62 -12.97 6.20
N ILE A 57 -38.53 -14.24 6.59
CA ILE A 57 -37.25 -14.83 7.01
C ILE A 57 -36.24 -14.84 5.86
N CYS A 58 -36.64 -15.18 4.63
CA CYS A 58 -35.73 -15.21 3.48
C CYS A 58 -35.26 -13.81 3.02
N ASP A 59 -36.05 -12.77 3.27
CA ASP A 59 -35.70 -11.38 2.91
C ASP A 59 -34.74 -10.74 3.93
N HIS A 60 -34.93 -11.01 5.23
CA HIS A 60 -34.27 -10.30 6.31
C HIS A 60 -33.20 -11.09 7.08
N ALA A 61 -33.12 -12.42 6.93
CA ALA A 61 -32.10 -13.21 7.63
C ALA A 61 -30.69 -12.85 7.14
N SER A 62 -29.94 -12.12 7.96
CA SER A 62 -28.50 -11.92 7.80
C SER A 62 -27.72 -13.22 8.05
N ASN A 63 -26.45 -13.29 7.66
CA ASN A 63 -25.60 -14.50 7.62
C ASN A 63 -25.30 -15.21 8.98
N GLY A 64 -26.15 -15.06 10.01
CA GLY A 64 -26.17 -15.83 11.25
C GLY A 64 -26.84 -17.19 11.07
N PHE A 65 -26.01 -18.22 10.85
CA PHE A 65 -26.32 -19.40 10.02
C PHE A 65 -27.08 -20.55 10.70
N GLN A 66 -27.06 -20.68 12.03
CA GLN A 66 -27.62 -21.85 12.72
C GLN A 66 -29.05 -21.64 13.24
N ASP A 67 -29.46 -20.38 13.39
CA ASP A 67 -30.61 -20.01 14.20
C ASP A 67 -31.93 -20.01 13.42
N TYR A 68 -31.92 -19.52 12.17
CA TYR A 68 -33.10 -19.54 11.28
C TYR A 68 -33.42 -20.91 10.70
N LYS A 69 -32.45 -21.84 10.68
CA LYS A 69 -32.64 -23.22 10.20
C LYS A 69 -33.63 -23.99 11.08
N LYS A 70 -33.61 -23.76 12.40
CA LYS A 70 -34.57 -24.37 13.35
C LYS A 70 -35.98 -23.79 13.15
N VAL A 71 -36.07 -22.48 12.94
CA VAL A 71 -37.32 -21.75 12.69
C VAL A 71 -38.00 -22.27 11.42
N ILE A 72 -37.27 -22.33 10.30
CA ILE A 72 -37.83 -22.82 9.03
C ILE A 72 -38.22 -24.29 9.10
N LYS A 73 -37.42 -25.15 9.75
CA LYS A 73 -37.81 -26.55 9.96
C LYS A 73 -39.11 -26.70 10.75
N LYS A 74 -39.36 -25.82 11.74
CA LYS A 74 -40.62 -25.80 12.49
C LYS A 74 -41.78 -25.33 11.61
N LEU A 75 -41.60 -24.26 10.85
CA LEU A 75 -42.62 -23.75 9.91
C LEU A 75 -42.99 -24.78 8.83
N ILE A 76 -42.01 -25.51 8.31
CA ILE A 76 -42.24 -26.61 7.35
C ILE A 76 -43.05 -27.74 8.01
N LYS A 77 -42.71 -28.15 9.24
CA LYS A 77 -43.48 -29.16 9.99
C LYS A 77 -44.92 -28.72 10.27
N SER A 78 -45.15 -27.43 10.42
CA SER A 78 -46.49 -26.86 10.61
C SER A 78 -47.32 -26.83 9.33
N GLY A 79 -46.77 -27.15 8.15
CA GLY A 79 -47.52 -27.26 6.90
C GLY A 79 -47.61 -25.98 6.05
N VAL A 80 -46.78 -24.96 6.32
CA VAL A 80 -46.81 -23.69 5.60
C VAL A 80 -46.61 -23.90 4.09
N ASN A 81 -47.45 -23.27 3.27
CA ASN A 81 -47.36 -23.37 1.81
C ASN A 81 -46.07 -22.71 1.29
N LEU A 82 -45.10 -23.55 0.88
CA LEU A 82 -43.80 -23.11 0.36
C LEU A 82 -43.86 -22.52 -1.06
N ASN A 83 -44.93 -22.83 -1.80
CA ASN A 83 -45.16 -22.35 -3.16
C ASN A 83 -46.09 -21.13 -3.20
N ALA A 84 -46.43 -20.55 -2.04
CA ALA A 84 -47.17 -19.30 -1.97
C ALA A 84 -46.38 -18.18 -2.67
N LYS A 85 -47.08 -17.36 -3.45
CA LYS A 85 -46.52 -16.19 -4.13
C LYS A 85 -46.89 -14.93 -3.36
N ASN A 86 -45.91 -14.06 -3.11
CA ASN A 86 -46.18 -12.73 -2.58
C ASN A 86 -46.78 -11.80 -3.64
N GLU A 87 -47.04 -10.55 -3.30
CA GLU A 87 -47.65 -9.57 -4.22
C GLU A 87 -46.81 -9.33 -5.49
N LYS A 88 -45.48 -9.50 -5.40
CA LYS A 88 -44.56 -9.43 -6.55
C LYS A 88 -44.53 -10.72 -7.37
N GLY A 89 -45.33 -11.72 -7.02
CA GLY A 89 -45.36 -13.05 -7.62
C GLY A 89 -44.15 -13.92 -7.29
N LEU A 90 -43.34 -13.54 -6.29
CA LEU A 90 -42.13 -14.26 -5.89
C LEU A 90 -42.48 -15.36 -4.88
N LEU A 91 -41.82 -16.51 -5.01
CA LEU A 91 -41.74 -17.53 -3.95
C LEU A 91 -40.64 -17.15 -2.94
N ALA A 92 -40.73 -17.65 -1.71
CA ALA A 92 -39.74 -17.37 -0.67
C ALA A 92 -38.30 -17.78 -1.07
N ILE A 93 -38.14 -18.86 -1.85
CA ILE A 93 -36.84 -19.30 -2.37
C ILE A 93 -36.19 -18.27 -3.31
N HIS A 94 -36.98 -17.45 -4.03
CA HIS A 94 -36.41 -16.37 -4.85
C HIS A 94 -35.67 -15.35 -3.99
N LEU A 95 -36.22 -15.01 -2.82
CA LEU A 95 -35.59 -14.08 -1.88
C LEU A 95 -34.30 -14.69 -1.32
N ALA A 96 -34.32 -15.97 -0.95
CA ALA A 96 -33.12 -16.68 -0.47
C ALA A 96 -32.00 -16.72 -1.52
N VAL A 97 -32.32 -17.04 -2.79
CA VAL A 97 -31.35 -17.09 -3.90
C VAL A 97 -30.85 -15.68 -4.25
N LYS A 98 -31.73 -14.68 -4.31
CA LYS A 98 -31.39 -13.28 -4.55
C LYS A 98 -30.42 -12.74 -3.49
N ASN A 99 -30.66 -13.07 -2.21
CA ASN A 99 -29.84 -12.66 -1.07
C ASN A 99 -28.58 -13.54 -0.87
N ARG A 100 -28.29 -14.46 -1.79
CA ARG A 100 -27.12 -15.36 -1.76
C ARG A 100 -27.07 -16.26 -0.52
N ASN A 101 -28.23 -16.57 0.06
CA ASN A 101 -28.32 -17.39 1.26
C ASN A 101 -28.44 -18.89 0.90
N TYR A 102 -27.27 -19.52 0.67
CA TYR A 102 -27.16 -20.92 0.26
C TYR A 102 -27.86 -21.89 1.22
N GLU A 103 -27.75 -21.70 2.54
CA GLU A 103 -28.36 -22.64 3.49
C GLU A 103 -29.87 -22.58 3.49
N LEU A 104 -30.44 -21.38 3.48
CA LEU A 104 -31.89 -21.22 3.40
C LEU A 104 -32.41 -21.83 2.10
N ALA A 105 -31.75 -21.54 0.98
CA ALA A 105 -32.05 -22.21 -0.27
C ALA A 105 -31.93 -23.73 -0.14
N SER A 106 -30.91 -24.26 0.54
CA SER A 106 -30.68 -25.72 0.66
C SER A 106 -31.77 -26.44 1.46
N VAL A 107 -32.33 -25.79 2.47
CA VAL A 107 -33.45 -26.34 3.27
C VAL A 107 -34.72 -26.31 2.44
N LEU A 108 -34.96 -25.23 1.71
CA LEU A 108 -36.14 -25.03 0.87
C LEU A 108 -36.16 -26.00 -0.33
N VAL A 109 -35.04 -26.20 -1.03
CA VAL A 109 -34.93 -27.13 -2.17
C VAL A 109 -35.26 -28.57 -1.80
N LYS A 110 -34.92 -29.00 -0.58
CA LYS A 110 -35.27 -30.35 -0.07
C LYS A 110 -36.77 -30.59 0.09
N CYS A 111 -37.59 -29.54 0.02
CA CYS A 111 -39.02 -29.60 0.32
C CYS A 111 -39.92 -29.62 -0.95
N LYS A 112 -39.41 -30.10 -2.09
CA LYS A 112 -40.15 -30.21 -3.38
C LYS A 112 -40.81 -28.90 -3.85
N ILE A 113 -40.11 -27.78 -3.69
CA ILE A 113 -40.53 -26.47 -4.20
C ILE A 113 -40.42 -26.43 -5.72
N ASP A 114 -41.27 -25.66 -6.38
CA ASP A 114 -41.14 -25.38 -7.82
C ASP A 114 -39.88 -24.53 -8.09
N LEU A 115 -38.84 -25.18 -8.63
CA LEU A 115 -37.56 -24.54 -8.94
C LEU A 115 -37.57 -23.76 -10.26
N ASN A 116 -38.57 -23.98 -11.12
CA ASN A 116 -38.70 -23.34 -12.42
C ASN A 116 -39.67 -22.16 -12.39
N ALA A 117 -40.18 -21.80 -11.21
CA ALA A 117 -41.01 -20.64 -11.01
C ALA A 117 -40.34 -19.37 -11.57
N ILE A 118 -41.13 -18.58 -12.28
CA ILE A 118 -40.68 -17.41 -13.01
C ILE A 118 -41.00 -16.14 -12.22
N VAL A 119 -40.01 -15.25 -12.09
CA VAL A 119 -40.21 -13.89 -11.57
C VAL A 119 -40.98 -13.05 -12.61
N PRO A 120 -42.22 -12.61 -12.34
CA PRO A 120 -43.07 -12.00 -13.36
C PRO A 120 -42.47 -10.73 -13.98
N SER A 121 -41.77 -9.92 -13.19
CA SER A 121 -41.21 -8.64 -13.65
C SER A 121 -40.05 -8.78 -14.66
N LYS A 122 -39.37 -9.94 -14.69
CA LYS A 122 -38.15 -10.15 -15.49
C LYS A 122 -38.16 -11.43 -16.33
N GLY A 123 -39.17 -12.28 -16.17
CA GLY A 123 -39.19 -13.61 -16.81
C GLY A 123 -38.07 -14.54 -16.32
N CYS A 124 -37.35 -14.21 -15.24
CA CYS A 124 -36.18 -14.97 -14.79
C CYS A 124 -36.59 -16.15 -13.89
N THR A 125 -35.87 -17.27 -14.01
CA THR A 125 -35.95 -18.40 -13.05
C THR A 125 -34.94 -18.25 -11.91
N LEU A 126 -35.05 -19.09 -10.88
CA LEU A 126 -34.05 -19.18 -9.80
C LEU A 126 -32.63 -19.42 -10.35
N LEU A 127 -32.50 -20.21 -11.41
CA LEU A 127 -31.20 -20.49 -12.02
C LEU A 127 -30.59 -19.24 -12.68
N HIS A 128 -31.41 -18.37 -13.28
CA HIS A 128 -30.93 -17.08 -13.79
C HIS A 128 -30.44 -16.18 -12.67
N ASP A 129 -31.14 -16.14 -11.53
CA ASP A 129 -30.73 -15.36 -10.37
C ASP A 129 -29.43 -15.90 -9.75
N ALA A 130 -29.27 -17.23 -9.67
CA ALA A 130 -28.04 -17.88 -9.24
C ALA A 130 -26.86 -17.58 -10.20
N CYS A 131 -27.09 -17.65 -11.52
CA CYS A 131 -26.10 -17.29 -12.54
C CYS A 131 -25.70 -15.81 -12.46
N ARG A 132 -26.66 -14.90 -12.25
CA ARG A 132 -26.42 -13.47 -12.07
C ARG A 132 -25.57 -13.20 -10.82
N ASN A 133 -25.79 -13.96 -9.75
CA ASN A 133 -25.00 -13.88 -8.52
C ASN A 133 -23.60 -14.50 -8.64
N ASN A 134 -23.29 -15.19 -9.74
CA ASN A 134 -22.04 -15.92 -9.96
C ASN A 134 -21.70 -16.92 -8.84
N ASP A 135 -22.72 -17.53 -8.22
CA ASP A 135 -22.55 -18.52 -7.15
C ASP A 135 -22.77 -19.94 -7.69
N ILE A 136 -21.65 -20.63 -7.97
CA ILE A 136 -21.67 -22.01 -8.48
C ILE A 136 -22.35 -22.97 -7.51
N ARG A 137 -22.30 -22.72 -6.19
CA ARG A 137 -22.92 -23.59 -5.19
C ARG A 137 -24.44 -23.52 -5.30
N LEU A 138 -25.00 -22.32 -5.50
CA LEU A 138 -26.44 -22.16 -5.75
C LEU A 138 -26.86 -22.81 -7.06
N VAL A 139 -26.04 -22.72 -8.12
CA VAL A 139 -26.30 -23.42 -9.39
C VAL A 139 -26.29 -24.93 -9.20
N GLN A 140 -25.32 -25.48 -8.46
CA GLN A 140 -25.25 -26.91 -8.10
C GLN A 140 -26.45 -27.37 -7.26
N LEU A 141 -26.87 -26.54 -6.30
CA LEU A 141 -28.05 -26.82 -5.48
C LEU A 141 -29.34 -26.87 -6.32
N LEU A 142 -29.44 -26.02 -7.33
CA LEU A 142 -30.55 -25.96 -8.29
C LEU A 142 -30.34 -26.94 -9.47
N SER A 143 -29.79 -28.14 -9.21
CA SER A 143 -29.47 -29.14 -10.24
C SER A 143 -30.67 -29.63 -11.05
N TYR A 144 -31.86 -29.66 -10.44
CA TYR A 144 -33.11 -30.10 -11.09
C TYR A 144 -33.87 -28.97 -11.80
N ALA A 145 -33.37 -27.72 -11.76
CA ALA A 145 -33.99 -26.60 -12.48
C ALA A 145 -33.66 -26.70 -13.98
N ASP A 146 -34.63 -26.42 -14.85
CA ASP A 146 -34.44 -26.40 -16.30
C ASP A 146 -33.58 -25.19 -16.69
N PRO A 147 -32.39 -25.42 -17.26
CA PRO A 147 -31.46 -24.35 -17.53
C PRO A 147 -31.70 -23.67 -18.90
N ASN A 148 -32.64 -24.19 -19.71
CA ASN A 148 -32.98 -23.68 -21.03
C ASN A 148 -34.19 -22.74 -21.05
N VAL A 149 -34.81 -22.48 -19.88
CA VAL A 149 -35.83 -21.43 -19.77
C VAL A 149 -35.23 -20.09 -20.19
N LEU A 150 -36.00 -19.28 -20.93
CA LEU A 150 -35.57 -17.97 -21.41
C LEU A 150 -36.20 -16.85 -20.59
N ASP A 151 -35.42 -15.82 -20.27
CA ASP A 151 -35.93 -14.62 -19.62
C ASP A 151 -36.73 -13.70 -20.57
N SER A 152 -37.24 -12.57 -20.06
CA SER A 152 -38.00 -11.61 -20.88
C SER A 152 -37.21 -10.96 -22.03
N GLN A 153 -35.88 -11.10 -22.02
CA GLN A 153 -34.97 -10.68 -23.09
C GLN A 153 -34.57 -11.84 -24.00
N LYS A 154 -35.27 -12.98 -23.92
CA LYS A 154 -34.93 -14.24 -24.61
C LYS A 154 -33.53 -14.76 -24.28
N ARG A 155 -32.98 -14.41 -23.11
CA ARG A 155 -31.66 -14.87 -22.65
C ARG A 155 -31.81 -16.15 -21.86
N ASN A 156 -30.93 -17.11 -22.11
CA ASN A 156 -30.78 -18.29 -21.24
C ASN A 156 -29.74 -18.05 -20.12
N CYS A 157 -29.51 -19.06 -19.29
CA CYS A 157 -28.57 -18.97 -18.17
C CYS A 157 -27.13 -18.66 -18.59
N LEU A 158 -26.67 -19.12 -19.77
CA LEU A 158 -25.34 -18.78 -20.29
C LEU A 158 -25.22 -17.28 -20.64
N HIS A 159 -26.25 -16.70 -21.25
CA HIS A 159 -26.27 -15.25 -21.49
C HIS A 159 -26.21 -14.45 -20.20
N VAL A 160 -26.93 -14.89 -19.16
CA VAL A 160 -26.96 -14.19 -17.87
C VAL A 160 -25.66 -14.37 -17.09
N ALA A 161 -25.05 -15.56 -17.14
CA ALA A 161 -23.73 -15.82 -16.55
C ALA A 161 -22.61 -15.02 -17.24
N LEU A 162 -22.75 -14.77 -18.55
CA LEU A 162 -21.82 -13.97 -19.36
C LEU A 162 -22.26 -12.51 -19.51
N HIS A 163 -23.35 -12.10 -18.87
CA HIS A 163 -23.78 -10.71 -18.93
C HIS A 163 -22.87 -9.89 -18.01
N PRO A 164 -22.32 -8.75 -18.48
CA PRO A 164 -21.58 -7.85 -17.59
C PRO A 164 -22.52 -7.40 -16.47
N ASN A 165 -22.22 -7.81 -15.25
CA ASN A 165 -23.07 -7.57 -14.10
C ASN A 165 -22.43 -6.52 -13.19
N GLU A 166 -23.25 -5.71 -12.52
CA GLU A 166 -22.80 -4.56 -11.74
C GLU A 166 -21.88 -4.89 -10.53
N PHE A 167 -21.69 -6.17 -10.20
CA PHE A 167 -21.04 -6.66 -8.98
C PHE A 167 -20.35 -8.05 -9.12
N GLY A 168 -20.04 -8.54 -10.32
CA GLY A 168 -19.52 -9.90 -10.53
C GLY A 168 -18.33 -9.99 -11.48
N SER A 169 -17.37 -10.88 -11.19
CA SER A 169 -16.32 -11.25 -12.16
C SER A 169 -16.93 -12.17 -13.23
N TYR A 170 -16.86 -11.76 -14.49
CA TYR A 170 -17.37 -12.46 -15.67
C TYR A 170 -16.49 -13.66 -16.12
N GLN A 171 -15.54 -14.10 -15.29
CA GLN A 171 -14.53 -15.11 -15.61
C GLN A 171 -14.77 -16.46 -14.91
N ASN A 172 -15.98 -16.75 -14.40
CA ASN A 172 -16.25 -18.05 -13.76
C ASN A 172 -16.40 -19.16 -14.79
N VAL A 173 -15.26 -19.63 -15.30
CA VAL A 173 -15.17 -20.73 -16.26
C VAL A 173 -15.87 -21.99 -15.73
N ASN A 174 -15.82 -22.24 -14.42
CA ASN A 174 -16.46 -23.40 -13.81
C ASN A 174 -17.99 -23.30 -13.84
N LEU A 175 -18.56 -22.11 -13.66
CA LEU A 175 -19.99 -21.89 -13.83
C LEU A 175 -20.42 -22.15 -15.28
N VAL A 176 -19.64 -21.67 -16.26
CA VAL A 176 -19.93 -21.91 -17.68
C VAL A 176 -19.84 -23.40 -18.02
N LYS A 177 -18.82 -24.12 -17.52
CA LYS A 177 -18.70 -25.57 -17.68
C LYS A 177 -19.89 -26.32 -17.08
N GLU A 178 -20.25 -26.01 -15.84
CA GLU A 178 -21.42 -26.61 -15.16
C GLU A 178 -22.73 -26.39 -15.94
N LEU A 179 -22.94 -25.19 -16.51
CA LEU A 179 -24.10 -24.92 -17.37
C LEU A 179 -24.06 -25.70 -18.69
N LEU A 180 -22.89 -25.86 -19.29
CA LEU A 180 -22.73 -26.65 -20.52
C LEU A 180 -22.91 -28.15 -20.26
N ASP A 181 -22.44 -28.66 -19.12
CA ASP A 181 -22.66 -30.05 -18.69
C ASP A 181 -24.16 -30.34 -18.52
N ARG A 182 -24.94 -29.31 -18.16
CA ARG A 182 -26.41 -29.35 -18.10
C ARG A 182 -27.11 -29.14 -19.45
N LYS A 183 -26.37 -29.21 -20.56
CA LYS A 183 -26.89 -29.09 -21.93
C LYS A 183 -27.66 -27.78 -22.19
N VAL A 184 -27.18 -26.66 -21.64
CA VAL A 184 -27.70 -25.34 -22.01
C VAL A 184 -27.34 -25.03 -23.45
N ASP A 185 -28.30 -24.50 -24.22
CA ASP A 185 -28.06 -24.10 -25.61
C ASP A 185 -27.06 -22.93 -25.70
N ALA A 186 -25.81 -23.25 -26.02
CA ALA A 186 -24.73 -22.28 -26.21
C ALA A 186 -24.90 -21.40 -27.47
N ASN A 187 -25.90 -21.67 -28.32
CA ASN A 187 -26.20 -20.94 -29.55
C ASN A 187 -27.54 -20.20 -29.49
N ALA A 188 -28.25 -20.26 -28.36
CA ALA A 188 -29.48 -19.51 -28.17
C ALA A 188 -29.23 -18.03 -28.49
N LYS A 189 -30.24 -17.35 -29.04
CA LYS A 189 -30.15 -15.92 -29.37
C LYS A 189 -31.05 -15.13 -28.45
N ASP A 190 -30.50 -14.08 -27.85
CA ASP A 190 -31.27 -13.08 -27.12
C ASP A 190 -32.18 -12.27 -28.07
N ARG A 191 -32.97 -11.36 -27.50
CA ARG A 191 -33.86 -10.47 -28.26
C ARG A 191 -33.11 -9.57 -29.27
N SER A 192 -31.83 -9.31 -29.05
CA SER A 192 -30.95 -8.57 -29.95
C SER A 192 -30.22 -9.46 -30.96
N GLY A 193 -30.54 -10.76 -31.02
CA GLY A 193 -29.92 -11.73 -31.93
C GLY A 193 -28.51 -12.17 -31.51
N ARG A 194 -28.07 -11.82 -30.29
CA ARG A 194 -26.74 -12.14 -29.78
C ARG A 194 -26.73 -13.50 -29.12
N THR A 195 -25.65 -14.24 -29.32
CA THR A 195 -25.36 -15.55 -28.71
C THR A 195 -24.48 -15.40 -27.45
N PRO A 196 -24.44 -16.39 -26.55
CA PRO A 196 -23.52 -16.41 -25.42
C PRO A 196 -22.06 -16.21 -25.82
N SER A 197 -21.64 -16.75 -26.98
CA SER A 197 -20.29 -16.56 -27.52
C SER A 197 -20.01 -15.10 -27.89
N GLN A 198 -21.00 -14.36 -28.39
CA GLN A 198 -20.86 -12.92 -28.67
C GLN A 198 -20.82 -12.09 -27.38
N TYR A 199 -21.56 -12.50 -26.35
CA TYR A 199 -21.41 -11.92 -25.01
C TYR A 199 -19.99 -12.13 -24.46
N ALA A 200 -19.44 -13.34 -24.57
CA ALA A 200 -18.06 -13.63 -24.17
C ALA A 200 -17.03 -12.81 -24.97
N TYR A 201 -17.24 -12.60 -26.27
CA TYR A 201 -16.31 -11.82 -27.11
C TYR A 201 -16.25 -10.33 -26.76
N LEU A 202 -17.38 -9.76 -26.30
CA LEU A 202 -17.44 -8.34 -25.90
C LEU A 202 -16.78 -8.06 -24.54
N LEU A 203 -16.38 -9.11 -23.81
CA LEU A 203 -15.69 -9.02 -22.53
C LEU A 203 -14.19 -9.24 -22.77
N GLN A 204 -13.37 -8.22 -22.56
CA GLN A 204 -11.89 -8.36 -22.68
C GLN A 204 -11.40 -9.47 -21.72
N ASP A 205 -10.42 -10.29 -22.16
CA ASP A 205 -9.82 -11.45 -21.47
C ASP A 205 -10.65 -12.77 -21.35
N ALA A 206 -11.68 -12.99 -22.18
CA ALA A 206 -12.50 -14.22 -22.15
C ALA A 206 -12.01 -15.38 -23.06
N ASP A 207 -10.71 -15.48 -23.35
CA ASP A 207 -10.17 -16.47 -24.31
C ASP A 207 -10.50 -17.93 -23.95
N GLU A 208 -10.49 -18.27 -22.65
CA GLU A 208 -10.81 -19.62 -22.19
C GLU A 208 -12.30 -19.96 -22.34
N ILE A 209 -13.19 -19.00 -22.03
CA ILE A 209 -14.65 -19.14 -22.18
C ILE A 209 -14.99 -19.27 -23.67
N LEU A 210 -14.37 -18.46 -24.53
CA LEU A 210 -14.54 -18.55 -25.98
C LEU A 210 -14.06 -19.91 -26.52
N LYS A 211 -12.96 -20.45 -26.02
CA LYS A 211 -12.50 -21.81 -26.38
C LYS A 211 -13.53 -22.87 -25.97
N ILE A 212 -14.06 -22.81 -24.75
CA ILE A 212 -15.03 -23.79 -24.23
C ILE A 212 -16.35 -23.72 -25.02
N LEU A 213 -16.84 -22.52 -25.32
CA LEU A 213 -18.04 -22.34 -26.15
C LEU A 213 -17.82 -22.77 -27.62
N LYS A 214 -16.60 -22.61 -28.16
CA LYS A 214 -16.25 -23.04 -29.53
C LYS A 214 -16.02 -24.55 -29.64
N LEU A 215 -15.47 -25.20 -28.61
CA LEU A 215 -15.22 -26.65 -28.57
C LEU A 215 -16.53 -27.47 -28.62
N ASN A 216 -17.65 -26.89 -28.20
CA ASN A 216 -18.99 -27.50 -28.29
C ASN A 216 -19.68 -27.37 -29.67
N LYS A 217 -18.94 -27.07 -30.75
CA LYS A 217 -19.55 -26.91 -32.09
C LYS A 217 -19.91 -28.24 -32.77
N SER A 218 -21.22 -28.45 -32.93
CA SER A 218 -21.80 -28.97 -34.17
C SER A 218 -21.94 -27.81 -35.19
N LYS A 219 -21.11 -27.87 -36.23
CA LYS A 219 -21.21 -27.27 -37.58
C LYS A 219 -22.05 -25.99 -37.78
N SER A 220 -21.39 -24.84 -37.78
CA SER A 220 -21.52 -23.82 -38.85
C SER A 220 -20.55 -22.63 -38.66
N PRO A 221 -19.98 -22.07 -39.76
CA PRO A 221 -19.03 -20.97 -39.72
C PRO A 221 -19.76 -19.63 -39.65
N ILE A 222 -19.55 -18.89 -38.56
CA ILE A 222 -20.01 -17.50 -38.45
C ILE A 222 -18.99 -16.64 -39.20
N LYS A 223 -19.41 -15.97 -40.28
CA LYS A 223 -18.64 -14.89 -40.91
C LYS A 223 -18.56 -13.73 -39.93
N LEU A 224 -17.36 -13.49 -39.39
CA LEU A 224 -17.05 -12.35 -38.54
C LEU A 224 -16.93 -11.10 -39.42
N PRO A 225 -17.52 -9.95 -39.02
CA PRO A 225 -17.18 -8.68 -39.64
C PRO A 225 -15.69 -8.39 -39.43
N SER A 226 -15.03 -8.01 -40.52
CA SER A 226 -13.61 -7.73 -40.60
C SER A 226 -13.18 -6.64 -39.62
N ASN A 227 -12.29 -7.01 -38.71
CA ASN A 227 -11.27 -6.20 -38.04
C ASN A 227 -11.42 -4.67 -38.13
N GLN A 228 -11.85 -4.06 -37.02
CA GLN A 228 -10.93 -3.12 -36.37
C GLN A 228 -10.18 -3.91 -35.31
N LYS A 229 -9.03 -4.48 -35.70
CA LYS A 229 -7.96 -4.73 -34.74
C LYS A 229 -7.55 -3.34 -34.23
N THR A 230 -8.12 -2.89 -33.13
CA THR A 230 -7.38 -1.96 -32.29
C THR A 230 -6.28 -2.81 -31.67
N SER A 231 -5.15 -2.90 -32.37
CA SER A 231 -3.90 -3.27 -31.73
C SER A 231 -3.65 -2.22 -30.66
N PHE A 232 -4.06 -2.49 -29.42
CA PHE A 232 -3.59 -1.73 -28.26
C PHE A 232 -2.17 -2.22 -27.93
N VAL A 233 -1.26 -1.94 -28.86
CA VAL A 233 0.17 -1.86 -28.62
C VAL A 233 0.40 -0.37 -28.39
N PRO A 234 0.72 0.08 -27.16
CA PRO A 234 1.12 1.46 -26.97
C PRO A 234 2.25 1.78 -27.95
N VAL A 235 2.20 2.96 -28.57
CA VAL A 235 3.26 3.48 -29.45
C VAL A 235 4.64 3.38 -28.77
N ALA A 236 4.70 3.43 -27.44
CA ALA A 236 5.89 3.16 -26.64
C ALA A 236 6.50 1.76 -26.89
N SER A 237 5.71 0.68 -26.91
CA SER A 237 6.23 -0.70 -27.03
C SER A 237 6.93 -1.05 -28.35
N GLN A 238 6.71 -0.28 -29.42
CA GLN A 238 7.49 -0.42 -30.66
C GLN A 238 8.68 0.55 -30.77
N GLN A 239 8.71 1.64 -29.99
CA GLN A 239 9.79 2.64 -29.99
C GLN A 239 10.82 2.48 -28.87
N ILE A 240 10.54 1.68 -27.83
CA ILE A 240 11.43 1.40 -26.67
C ILE A 240 12.77 0.76 -27.09
N LYS A 241 12.89 0.15 -28.27
CA LYS A 241 14.10 -0.57 -28.69
C LYS A 241 15.30 0.30 -29.09
N ASN A 242 15.12 1.61 -29.26
CA ASN A 242 16.17 2.47 -29.84
C ASN A 242 17.01 3.26 -28.82
N HIS A 243 16.68 3.24 -27.52
CA HIS A 243 17.47 3.91 -26.48
C HIS A 243 17.93 2.88 -25.44
N HIS A 244 19.24 2.69 -25.31
CA HIS A 244 19.83 1.83 -24.30
C HIS A 244 19.82 2.54 -22.94
N ILE A 245 18.87 2.20 -22.07
CA ILE A 245 18.76 2.77 -20.72
C ILE A 245 19.50 1.88 -19.73
N ASP A 246 20.52 2.42 -19.08
CA ASP A 246 21.21 1.75 -17.98
C ASP A 246 21.15 2.62 -16.72
N LEU A 247 20.06 2.45 -15.98
CA LEU A 247 19.79 3.20 -14.74
C LEU A 247 20.94 3.12 -13.73
N LYS A 248 21.65 1.98 -13.65
CA LYS A 248 22.70 1.79 -12.65
C LYS A 248 23.95 2.55 -13.06
N LYS A 249 24.37 2.39 -14.31
CA LYS A 249 25.54 3.07 -14.85
C LYS A 249 25.33 4.59 -14.87
N ASP A 250 24.20 5.05 -15.40
CA ASP A 250 23.90 6.47 -15.53
C ASP A 250 23.77 7.17 -14.17
N ALA A 251 23.18 6.50 -13.16
CA ALA A 251 23.15 7.03 -11.80
C ALA A 251 24.55 7.15 -11.20
N GLN A 252 25.41 6.14 -11.41
CA GLN A 252 26.77 6.15 -10.88
C GLN A 252 27.63 7.23 -11.56
N GLU A 253 27.51 7.39 -12.88
CA GLU A 253 28.17 8.46 -13.63
C GLU A 253 27.70 9.84 -13.16
N MET A 254 26.41 10.02 -12.91
CA MET A 254 25.90 11.28 -12.34
C MET A 254 26.48 11.56 -10.96
N ILE A 255 26.58 10.55 -10.09
CA ILE A 255 27.20 10.69 -8.77
C ILE A 255 28.66 11.13 -8.93
N ILE A 256 29.44 10.47 -9.81
CA ILE A 256 30.83 10.81 -10.08
C ILE A 256 30.94 12.24 -10.63
N LYS A 257 30.08 12.62 -11.59
CA LYS A 257 30.05 13.95 -12.21
C LYS A 257 29.70 15.04 -11.20
N LEU A 258 28.72 14.80 -10.33
CA LEU A 258 28.39 15.74 -9.26
C LEU A 258 29.53 15.86 -8.26
N GLU A 259 30.19 14.75 -7.92
CA GLU A 259 31.34 14.75 -7.02
C GLU A 259 32.57 15.44 -7.63
N SER A 260 32.82 15.29 -8.93
CA SER A 260 33.89 15.98 -9.64
C SER A 260 33.58 17.47 -9.80
N GLN A 261 32.34 17.84 -10.17
CA GLN A 261 31.89 19.24 -10.18
C GLN A 261 31.95 19.87 -8.81
N LEU A 262 31.70 19.12 -7.74
CA LEU A 262 31.90 19.56 -6.36
C LEU A 262 33.37 19.70 -5.99
N ALA A 263 34.27 18.89 -6.57
CA ALA A 263 35.71 19.07 -6.40
C ALA A 263 36.24 20.27 -7.22
N GLU A 264 35.68 20.51 -8.41
CA GLU A 264 36.06 21.55 -9.35
C GLU A 264 35.47 22.92 -8.98
N SER A 265 34.20 23.00 -8.55
CA SER A 265 33.62 24.24 -7.99
C SER A 265 34.39 24.71 -6.75
N LYS A 266 34.86 23.77 -5.92
CA LYS A 266 35.82 24.05 -4.84
C LYS A 266 37.21 24.52 -5.31
N SER A 267 37.50 24.41 -6.62
CA SER A 267 38.74 24.89 -7.25
C SER A 267 38.56 26.20 -8.03
N SER A 268 37.34 26.51 -8.50
CA SER A 268 37.09 27.61 -9.45
C SER A 268 36.22 28.77 -8.93
N SER A 269 35.45 28.62 -7.84
CA SER A 269 34.78 29.75 -7.18
C SER A 269 35.59 30.23 -5.99
N ASP A 270 36.06 31.47 -6.07
CA ASP A 270 36.77 32.26 -5.07
C ASP A 270 38.00 31.60 -4.44
N ARG A 271 39.14 31.95 -5.04
CA ARG A 271 40.47 31.48 -4.66
C ARG A 271 40.97 32.00 -3.29
N ASP A 272 40.15 32.69 -2.49
CA ASP A 272 40.62 33.21 -1.19
C ASP A 272 39.65 33.10 0.03
N ASP A 273 38.33 32.90 -0.12
CA ASP A 273 37.41 33.02 1.03
C ASP A 273 36.65 31.75 1.49
N GLU A 274 36.39 30.74 0.64
CA GLU A 274 35.45 29.65 1.02
C GLU A 274 36.06 28.24 1.22
N LYS A 275 37.37 28.05 1.09
CA LYS A 275 38.03 26.77 1.47
C LYS A 275 38.11 26.51 2.98
N LYS A 276 37.69 27.46 3.82
CA LYS A 276 37.76 27.26 5.26
C LYS A 276 36.49 26.54 5.71
N VAL A 277 36.65 25.27 6.12
CA VAL A 277 35.67 24.57 6.96
C VAL A 277 35.15 25.59 7.97
N LYS A 278 33.90 26.09 7.81
CA LYS A 278 33.31 27.11 8.70
C LYS A 278 33.69 26.84 10.15
N ILE A 279 34.54 27.72 10.68
CA ILE A 279 34.91 27.73 12.08
C ILE A 279 33.61 27.97 12.84
N ASP A 280 33.47 27.27 13.95
CA ASP A 280 32.31 27.43 14.80
C ASP A 280 32.11 28.91 15.15
N SER A 281 30.89 29.44 14.98
CA SER A 281 30.61 30.86 15.23
C SER A 281 30.89 31.24 16.69
N LYS A 282 30.77 30.30 17.64
CA LYS A 282 31.12 30.54 19.05
C LYS A 282 32.63 30.54 19.31
N ALA A 283 33.46 30.10 18.36
CA ALA A 283 34.91 30.20 18.48
C ALA A 283 35.40 31.65 18.51
N ASN A 284 34.63 32.57 17.91
CA ASN A 284 34.90 34.00 17.87
C ASN A 284 36.36 34.29 17.45
N MET A 285 36.77 33.68 16.33
CA MET A 285 38.11 33.79 15.76
C MET A 285 38.12 34.80 14.60
N PRO A 286 39.26 35.46 14.32
CA PRO A 286 39.40 36.35 13.16
C PRO A 286 39.04 35.65 11.85
N LYS A 287 38.49 36.39 10.88
CA LYS A 287 38.09 35.86 9.56
C LYS A 287 39.26 35.20 8.79
N SER A 288 40.50 35.59 9.07
CA SER A 288 41.71 35.01 8.50
C SER A 288 42.03 33.59 9.02
N THR A 289 41.43 33.14 10.12
CA THR A 289 41.72 31.85 10.76
C THR A 289 41.36 30.65 9.88
N ILE A 290 42.27 29.70 9.72
CA ILE A 290 42.11 28.42 9.01
C ILE A 290 42.07 27.24 9.98
N ILE A 291 41.57 26.09 9.51
CA ILE A 291 41.65 24.82 10.26
C ILE A 291 42.89 24.06 9.79
N HIS A 292 43.67 23.56 10.74
CA HIS A 292 44.84 22.73 10.45
C HIS A 292 44.41 21.28 10.23
N GLU A 293 44.20 20.88 8.97
CA GLU A 293 43.88 19.49 8.61
C GLU A 293 45.08 18.54 8.93
N PRO A 294 44.85 17.25 9.25
CA PRO A 294 43.56 16.54 9.36
C PRO A 294 42.86 16.70 10.73
N TYR A 295 43.26 17.67 11.57
CA TYR A 295 42.84 17.77 12.97
C TYR A 295 41.47 18.44 13.15
N ASN A 296 40.45 17.80 12.57
CA ASN A 296 39.06 18.22 12.58
C ASN A 296 38.14 16.99 12.75
N VAL A 297 37.67 16.76 13.97
CA VAL A 297 36.85 15.58 14.31
C VAL A 297 35.52 15.97 14.93
N LEU A 298 34.49 15.21 14.58
CA LEU A 298 33.22 15.19 15.29
C LEU A 298 33.05 13.81 15.89
N LEU A 299 32.79 13.80 17.18
CA LEU A 299 32.54 12.59 17.94
C LEU A 299 31.13 12.63 18.49
N GLN A 300 30.51 11.46 18.61
CA GLN A 300 29.17 11.33 19.17
C GLN A 300 29.18 10.24 20.24
N LYS A 301 28.50 10.51 21.35
CA LYS A 301 28.27 9.56 22.42
C LYS A 301 26.78 9.52 22.69
N THR A 302 26.17 8.37 22.44
CA THR A 302 24.77 8.10 22.77
C THR A 302 24.78 6.97 23.79
N GLU A 303 24.21 7.22 24.97
CA GLU A 303 23.94 6.22 26.00
C GLU A 303 22.53 6.45 26.51
N ILE A 304 21.60 5.63 26.07
CA ILE A 304 20.19 5.84 26.41
C ILE A 304 19.91 5.67 27.90
N LEU A 305 20.67 4.83 28.60
CA LEU A 305 20.45 4.49 30.02
C LEU A 305 21.27 5.34 31.00
N TYR A 306 22.03 6.33 30.52
CA TYR A 306 22.83 7.18 31.38
C TYR A 306 21.99 8.28 32.04
N GLY A 307 21.68 8.13 33.33
CA GLY A 307 20.88 9.07 34.12
C GLY A 307 19.37 9.03 33.79
N THR A 308 18.59 9.98 34.32
CA THR A 308 17.12 10.02 34.11
C THR A 308 16.68 10.44 32.70
N THR A 309 17.60 10.90 31.85
CA THR A 309 17.29 11.48 30.52
C THR A 309 18.13 10.90 29.38
N GLY A 310 18.93 9.85 29.64
CA GLY A 310 19.95 9.38 28.70
C GLY A 310 20.98 10.46 28.35
N CYS A 311 22.01 10.10 27.59
CA CYS A 311 22.97 11.03 27.02
C CYS A 311 22.98 10.90 25.49
N ASN A 312 22.95 12.03 24.80
CA ASN A 312 23.16 12.11 23.36
C ASN A 312 23.98 13.35 23.08
N ASN A 313 25.29 13.20 23.25
CA ASN A 313 26.23 14.31 23.30
C ASN A 313 27.17 14.25 22.10
N PHE A 314 27.43 15.40 21.51
CA PHE A 314 28.53 15.56 20.56
C PHE A 314 29.77 16.08 21.28
N TYR A 315 30.93 15.81 20.69
CA TYR A 315 32.20 16.42 21.04
C TYR A 315 32.96 16.72 19.75
N LYS A 316 33.16 18.01 19.47
CA LYS A 316 33.85 18.51 18.28
C LYS A 316 35.22 19.06 18.68
N MET A 317 36.25 18.69 17.93
CA MET A 317 37.62 19.18 18.17
C MET A 317 38.23 19.68 16.87
N GLN A 318 38.86 20.85 16.91
CA GLN A 318 39.51 21.48 15.76
C GLN A 318 40.79 22.17 16.19
N ILE A 319 41.86 22.07 15.40
CA ILE A 319 43.03 22.95 15.53
C ILE A 319 42.82 24.14 14.59
N LEU A 320 42.75 25.33 15.15
CA LEU A 320 42.58 26.59 14.44
C LEU A 320 43.90 27.35 14.42
N HIS A 321 44.25 27.94 13.28
CA HIS A 321 45.49 28.71 13.12
C HIS A 321 45.20 30.00 12.37
N ASN A 322 45.74 31.12 12.84
CA ASN A 322 45.62 32.40 12.15
C ASN A 322 46.91 32.68 11.36
N PRO A 323 46.88 32.68 10.02
CA PRO A 323 48.07 32.91 9.18
C PRO A 323 48.65 34.33 9.30
N VAL A 324 47.99 35.25 10.01
CA VAL A 324 48.52 36.59 10.30
C VAL A 324 49.37 36.62 11.59
N GLN A 325 49.23 35.60 12.45
CA GLN A 325 50.00 35.42 13.68
C GLN A 325 50.69 34.05 13.62
N ASP A 326 51.92 34.00 13.12
CA ASP A 326 52.66 32.75 12.82
C ASP A 326 52.72 31.76 13.99
N ASN A 327 52.72 32.25 15.23
CA ASN A 327 52.95 31.43 16.42
C ASN A 327 51.69 31.19 17.26
N LEU A 328 50.47 31.46 16.79
CA LEU A 328 49.26 31.18 17.57
C LEU A 328 48.41 30.06 16.96
N TYR A 329 48.30 28.96 17.71
CA TYR A 329 47.42 27.83 17.42
C TYR A 329 46.37 27.72 18.52
N VAL A 330 45.10 27.57 18.17
CA VAL A 330 44.00 27.43 19.12
C VAL A 330 43.38 26.05 18.96
N LEU A 331 43.46 25.24 20.02
CA LEU A 331 42.67 24.02 20.12
C LEU A 331 41.24 24.39 20.53
N TRP A 332 40.32 24.23 19.60
CA TRP A 332 38.89 24.44 19.79
C TRP A 332 38.20 23.13 20.13
N ASN A 333 37.60 23.07 21.33
CA ASN A 333 36.76 21.96 21.75
C ASN A 333 35.33 22.47 21.99
N ALA A 334 34.33 21.81 21.42
CA ALA A 334 32.92 22.14 21.66
C ALA A 334 32.13 20.87 21.99
N TRP A 335 31.28 20.94 23.01
CA TRP A 335 30.50 19.78 23.44
C TRP A 335 29.13 20.20 23.98
N GLY A 336 28.15 19.36 23.75
CA GLY A 336 26.78 19.60 24.17
C GLY A 336 25.87 18.49 23.68
N ARG A 337 24.56 18.67 23.83
CA ARG A 337 23.59 17.72 23.28
C ARG A 337 23.51 17.88 21.77
N VAL A 338 23.45 16.76 21.04
CA VAL A 338 23.32 16.76 19.57
C VAL A 338 22.07 17.53 19.17
N GLY A 339 22.20 18.50 18.26
CA GLY A 339 21.09 19.32 17.74
C GLY A 339 20.68 20.53 18.60
N SER A 340 21.22 20.68 19.82
CA SER A 340 20.99 21.86 20.65
C SER A 340 21.84 23.05 20.20
N HIS A 341 21.27 24.25 20.23
CA HIS A 341 21.99 25.50 19.96
C HIS A 341 22.82 25.97 21.18
N ASP A 342 22.56 25.39 22.37
CA ASP A 342 23.23 25.68 23.63
C ASP A 342 24.24 24.58 24.00
N TYR A 343 25.45 24.74 23.48
CA TYR A 343 26.61 23.90 23.80
C TYR A 343 27.73 24.70 24.47
N GLN A 344 28.53 23.98 25.27
CA GLN A 344 29.73 24.49 25.92
C GLN A 344 30.93 24.38 24.99
N TYR A 345 31.96 25.19 25.24
CA TYR A 345 33.16 25.19 24.45
C TYR A 345 34.38 25.65 25.24
N GLN A 346 35.57 25.31 24.73
CA GLN A 346 36.85 25.72 25.27
C GLN A 346 37.79 26.12 24.12
N ARG A 347 38.57 27.18 24.37
CA ARG A 347 39.66 27.66 23.51
C ARG A 347 40.94 27.56 24.30
N THR A 348 41.85 26.72 23.85
CA THR A 348 43.17 26.61 24.48
C THR A 348 44.23 27.11 23.50
N PRO A 349 44.88 28.26 23.76
CA PRO A 349 45.94 28.76 22.90
C PRO A 349 47.26 28.02 23.15
N TYR A 350 48.04 27.86 22.09
CA TYR A 350 49.37 27.26 22.08
C TYR A 350 50.30 28.11 21.21
N ASN A 351 51.56 28.21 21.64
CA ASN A 351 52.59 28.92 20.89
C ASN A 351 53.33 28.03 19.88
N ASN A 352 53.12 26.71 19.96
CA ASN A 352 53.74 25.69 19.15
C ASN A 352 52.68 24.72 18.60
N LEU A 353 52.77 24.40 17.31
CA LEU A 353 51.90 23.44 16.64
C LEU A 353 52.06 22.03 17.22
N GLU A 354 53.28 21.61 17.55
CA GLU A 354 53.54 20.25 18.05
C GLU A 354 52.89 20.00 19.42
N GLU A 355 52.91 21.00 20.30
CA GLU A 355 52.22 20.97 21.60
C GLU A 355 50.70 20.87 21.42
N CYS A 356 50.15 21.68 20.49
CA CYS A 356 48.73 21.67 20.17
C CYS A 356 48.28 20.30 19.60
N ILE A 357 49.06 19.71 18.70
CA ILE A 357 48.82 18.38 18.13
C ILE A 357 48.90 17.30 19.21
N THR A 358 49.87 17.41 20.13
CA THR A 358 50.05 16.46 21.22
C THR A 358 48.84 16.48 22.15
N GLU A 359 48.35 17.66 22.55
CA GLU A 359 47.16 17.75 23.38
C GLU A 359 45.90 17.32 22.62
N PHE A 360 45.77 17.64 21.33
CA PHE A 360 44.68 17.14 20.49
C PHE A 360 44.61 15.61 20.51
N LYS A 361 45.75 14.93 20.25
CA LYS A 361 45.83 13.47 20.24
C LYS A 361 45.53 12.86 21.61
N LYS A 362 45.98 13.52 22.69
CA LYS A 362 45.72 13.10 24.07
C LYS A 362 44.24 13.21 24.44
N ILE A 363 43.58 14.32 24.11
CA ILE A 363 42.14 14.49 24.32
C ILE A 363 41.37 13.48 23.47
N PHE A 364 41.73 13.31 22.19
CA PHE A 364 41.11 12.31 21.31
C PHE A 364 41.18 10.91 21.93
N LYS A 365 42.38 10.46 22.29
CA LYS A 365 42.60 9.14 22.94
C LYS A 365 41.85 9.01 24.26
N SER A 366 41.77 10.07 25.07
CA SER A 366 40.98 10.08 26.30
C SER A 366 39.47 9.92 26.05
N LYS A 367 38.96 10.56 24.99
CA LYS A 367 37.53 10.55 24.63
C LYS A 367 37.11 9.29 23.87
N THR A 368 37.99 8.69 23.06
CA THR A 368 37.65 7.57 22.18
C THR A 368 38.33 6.25 22.55
N LYS A 369 39.39 6.25 23.38
CA LYS A 369 40.32 5.13 23.60
C LYS A 369 41.10 4.67 22.35
N ASN A 370 40.97 5.37 21.23
CA ASN A 370 41.67 5.06 19.98
C ASN A 370 42.89 5.97 19.78
N ASP A 371 43.88 5.50 19.01
CA ASP A 371 44.97 6.36 18.55
C ASP A 371 44.53 7.14 17.31
N PHE A 372 44.87 8.43 17.25
CA PHE A 372 44.53 9.27 16.09
C PHE A 372 45.35 8.91 14.84
N LYS A 373 46.48 8.20 14.98
CA LYS A 373 47.28 7.75 13.82
C LYS A 373 46.63 6.59 13.05
N ASP A 374 45.73 5.84 13.69
CA ASP A 374 45.12 4.63 13.14
C ASP A 374 43.58 4.76 13.08
N LEU A 375 43.11 5.77 12.35
CA LEU A 375 41.68 6.04 12.20
C LEU A 375 40.96 5.00 11.32
N ASP A 376 41.71 4.28 10.48
CA ASP A 376 41.16 3.27 9.58
C ASP A 376 40.68 2.02 10.36
N ASN A 377 41.33 1.70 11.47
CA ASN A 377 40.97 0.60 12.37
C ASN A 377 40.24 1.06 13.64
N PHE A 378 39.54 2.20 13.61
CA PHE A 378 38.84 2.73 14.78
C PHE A 378 37.87 1.70 15.40
N GLN A 379 38.05 1.41 16.69
CA GLN A 379 37.22 0.48 17.46
C GLN A 379 36.33 1.22 18.46
N ARG A 380 35.06 0.84 18.52
CA ARG A 380 34.14 1.37 19.53
C ARG A 380 34.52 0.81 20.90
N HIS A 381 34.46 1.67 21.92
CA HIS A 381 34.63 1.28 23.31
C HIS A 381 33.48 1.79 24.18
N ASP A 382 33.11 0.99 25.17
CA ASP A 382 32.06 1.35 26.13
C ASP A 382 32.40 2.62 26.90
N ASN A 383 31.38 3.44 27.14
CA ASN A 383 31.46 4.74 27.81
C ASN A 383 32.32 5.81 27.11
N LYS A 384 32.73 5.58 25.86
CA LYS A 384 33.58 6.48 25.07
C LYS A 384 32.84 7.00 23.84
N TYR A 385 33.33 8.11 23.30
CA TYR A 385 32.78 8.71 22.11
C TYR A 385 33.14 7.88 20.88
N ASN A 386 32.17 7.72 19.98
CA ASN A 386 32.36 7.14 18.66
C ASN A 386 32.81 8.22 17.67
N LEU A 387 33.69 7.86 16.74
CA LEU A 387 34.12 8.75 15.67
C LEU A 387 33.03 8.82 14.61
N ILE A 388 32.43 10.00 14.43
CA ILE A 388 31.65 10.26 13.23
C ILE A 388 32.67 10.56 12.15
N LYS A 389 32.75 9.70 11.13
CA LYS A 389 33.48 10.02 9.90
C LYS A 389 32.79 11.22 9.28
N LEU A 390 33.26 12.41 9.64
CA LEU A 390 33.00 13.63 8.90
C LEU A 390 33.58 13.36 7.52
N THR A 391 32.75 12.86 6.61
CA THR A 391 33.06 13.05 5.20
C THR A 391 33.30 14.54 5.07
N THR A 392 34.55 14.94 4.82
CA THR A 392 35.01 16.32 4.60
C THR A 392 34.28 17.02 3.43
N LYS A 393 33.29 16.35 2.86
CA LYS A 393 32.15 16.95 2.18
C LYS A 393 31.22 17.66 3.19
N LYS A 394 31.71 18.72 3.85
CA LYS A 394 30.81 19.80 4.31
C LYS A 394 29.96 20.18 3.09
N SER A 395 28.64 19.94 3.21
CA SER A 395 27.57 20.62 2.45
C SER A 395 27.85 20.83 0.96
N ALA A 396 28.25 19.79 0.27
CA ALA A 396 28.51 19.86 -1.16
C ALA A 396 27.23 19.44 -1.88
N HIS A 397 26.24 20.35 -1.92
CA HIS A 397 24.95 20.31 -2.65
C HIS A 397 24.13 19.01 -2.52
N ASP A 398 22.82 19.10 -2.33
CA ASP A 398 22.00 17.90 -2.42
C ASP A 398 22.20 17.24 -3.78
N LEU A 399 22.70 15.99 -3.83
CA LEU A 399 22.96 15.29 -5.08
C LEU A 399 21.67 15.11 -5.89
N LEU A 400 20.54 15.06 -5.18
CA LEU A 400 19.23 14.98 -5.79
C LEU A 400 18.64 16.38 -5.91
N GLN A 401 18.65 16.90 -7.13
CA GLN A 401 18.07 18.20 -7.46
C GLN A 401 16.72 18.07 -8.15
N PRO A 402 15.80 19.04 -8.03
CA PRO A 402 14.59 19.06 -8.83
C PRO A 402 14.94 19.10 -10.33
N ILE A 403 14.15 18.40 -11.16
CA ILE A 403 14.32 18.43 -12.62
C ILE A 403 14.11 19.87 -13.12
N ASN A 404 15.11 20.44 -13.79
CA ASN A 404 15.03 21.79 -14.34
C ASN A 404 14.51 21.76 -15.78
N ALA A 405 13.23 22.09 -15.95
CA ALA A 405 12.55 22.06 -17.25
C ALA A 405 13.25 22.90 -18.34
N SER A 406 13.98 23.96 -17.99
CA SER A 406 14.67 24.85 -18.95
C SER A 406 15.87 24.21 -19.66
N LYS A 407 16.42 23.11 -19.13
CA LYS A 407 17.61 22.42 -19.65
C LYS A 407 17.31 21.02 -20.22
N CYS A 408 16.04 20.67 -20.35
CA CYS A 408 15.62 19.32 -20.75
C CYS A 408 15.26 19.26 -22.23
N ALA A 409 15.57 18.15 -22.89
CA ALA A 409 14.98 17.80 -24.18
C ALA A 409 13.42 17.78 -24.09
N PRO A 410 12.68 17.99 -25.19
CA PRO A 410 11.22 17.99 -25.16
C PRO A 410 10.67 16.59 -24.81
N ILE A 411 9.52 16.56 -24.14
CA ILE A 411 8.81 15.30 -23.81
C ILE A 411 8.30 14.67 -25.11
N LYS A 412 8.56 13.38 -25.29
CA LYS A 412 8.23 12.63 -26.51
C LYS A 412 7.25 11.48 -26.30
N TYR A 413 7.25 10.82 -25.14
CA TYR A 413 6.56 9.54 -24.98
C TYR A 413 5.37 9.57 -23.99
N LEU A 414 5.15 10.68 -23.29
CA LEU A 414 4.13 10.79 -22.22
C LEU A 414 2.91 11.58 -22.67
N ASP A 415 1.71 11.03 -22.43
CA ASP A 415 0.47 11.80 -22.44
C ASP A 415 0.36 12.70 -21.18
N ASP A 416 -0.55 13.67 -21.17
CA ASP A 416 -0.66 14.66 -20.08
C ASP A 416 -0.97 14.04 -18.71
N ALA A 417 -1.74 12.95 -18.68
CA ALA A 417 -2.12 12.28 -17.44
C ALA A 417 -0.94 11.46 -16.88
N VAL A 418 -0.23 10.72 -17.74
CA VAL A 418 0.98 9.98 -17.37
C VAL A 418 2.13 10.95 -17.04
N LYS A 419 2.25 12.07 -17.75
CA LYS A 419 3.21 13.13 -17.44
C LYS A 419 3.00 13.68 -16.03
N SER A 420 1.75 13.99 -15.68
CA SER A 420 1.38 14.45 -14.33
C SER A 420 1.69 13.40 -13.26
N LEU A 421 1.50 12.12 -13.57
CA LEU A 421 1.87 11.00 -12.71
C LEU A 421 3.40 10.91 -12.51
N MET A 422 4.18 10.99 -13.59
CA MET A 422 5.64 10.95 -13.54
C MET A 422 6.21 12.13 -12.75
N ILE A 423 5.67 13.35 -12.93
CA ILE A 423 6.06 14.52 -12.14
C ILE A 423 5.87 14.26 -10.64
N ALA A 424 4.75 13.66 -10.24
CA ALA A 424 4.49 13.31 -8.85
C ALA A 424 5.47 12.26 -8.30
N PHE A 425 5.85 11.27 -9.11
CA PHE A 425 6.80 10.23 -8.71
C PHE A 425 8.25 10.72 -8.63
N THR A 426 8.61 11.74 -9.41
CA THR A 426 9.95 12.33 -9.43
C THR A 426 10.07 13.59 -8.58
N ASP A 427 9.11 13.89 -7.69
CA ASP A 427 9.17 15.07 -6.84
C ASP A 427 10.22 14.92 -5.72
N VAL A 428 11.39 15.47 -6.03
CA VAL A 428 12.55 15.52 -5.13
C VAL A 428 12.27 16.30 -3.83
N LYS A 429 11.41 17.33 -3.86
CA LYS A 429 11.04 18.08 -2.65
C LYS A 429 10.18 17.21 -1.74
N ALA A 430 9.24 16.46 -2.33
CA ALA A 430 8.41 15.51 -1.58
C ALA A 430 9.24 14.38 -0.96
N MET A 431 10.25 13.85 -1.68
CA MET A 431 11.19 12.86 -1.13
C MET A 431 11.91 13.39 0.12
N LYS A 432 12.50 14.59 0.04
CA LYS A 432 13.19 15.22 1.18
C LYS A 432 12.24 15.50 2.34
N ALA A 433 11.04 16.03 2.06
CA ALA A 433 10.04 16.29 3.09
C ALA A 433 9.63 15.00 3.83
N ASN A 434 9.47 13.89 3.11
CA ASN A 434 9.12 12.59 3.71
C ASN A 434 10.25 12.03 4.60
N MET A 435 11.52 12.27 4.25
CA MET A 435 12.65 11.94 5.15
C MET A 435 12.63 12.77 6.44
N ILE A 436 12.41 14.09 6.33
CA ILE A 436 12.34 15.00 7.49
C ILE A 436 11.19 14.58 8.40
N GLN A 437 10.01 14.29 7.82
CA GLN A 437 8.84 13.83 8.57
C GLN A 437 9.07 12.49 9.27
N SER A 438 9.99 11.67 8.76
CA SER A 438 10.40 10.40 9.38
C SER A 438 11.36 10.57 10.56
N GLY A 439 11.69 11.81 10.96
CA GLY A 439 12.54 12.12 12.11
C GLY A 439 14.04 11.93 11.86
N LEU A 440 14.44 11.80 10.59
CA LEU A 440 15.84 11.55 10.20
C LEU A 440 16.63 12.86 10.07
N ASP A 441 17.93 12.79 10.36
CA ASP A 441 18.85 13.90 10.15
C ASP A 441 19.23 14.01 8.68
N THR A 442 18.55 14.88 7.93
CA THR A 442 18.80 15.08 6.48
C THR A 442 20.12 15.77 6.16
N GLY A 443 20.82 16.33 7.15
CA GLY A 443 22.17 16.86 6.98
C GLY A 443 23.17 15.73 6.76
N HIS A 444 23.06 14.67 7.56
CA HIS A 444 23.93 13.50 7.52
C HIS A 444 23.38 12.36 6.63
N MET A 445 22.06 12.17 6.60
CA MET A 445 21.37 11.17 5.78
C MET A 445 20.92 11.78 4.45
N GLN A 446 21.72 11.62 3.39
CA GLN A 446 21.38 12.08 2.03
C GLN A 446 21.02 10.90 1.13
N LEU A 447 19.88 10.96 0.43
CA LEU A 447 19.35 9.86 -0.41
C LEU A 447 20.33 9.36 -1.47
N GLY A 448 21.12 10.26 -2.06
CA GLY A 448 22.09 9.90 -3.08
C GLY A 448 23.30 9.11 -2.57
N ARG A 449 23.59 9.17 -1.26
CA ARG A 449 24.74 8.49 -0.62
C ARG A 449 24.36 7.32 0.25
N LEU A 450 23.06 7.16 0.51
CA LEU A 450 22.54 6.04 1.27
C LEU A 450 22.91 4.74 0.54
N THR A 451 23.54 3.81 1.25
CA THR A 451 23.89 2.49 0.68
C THR A 451 22.86 1.46 1.10
N LYS A 452 22.70 0.40 0.30
CA LYS A 452 21.73 -0.67 0.62
C LYS A 452 22.21 -1.41 1.87
N GLU A 453 23.51 -1.54 2.00
CA GLU A 453 24.25 -2.22 3.07
C GLU A 453 23.99 -1.55 4.42
N THR A 454 24.08 -0.21 4.49
CA THR A 454 23.76 0.56 5.72
C THR A 454 22.31 0.32 6.17
N LEU A 455 21.35 0.29 5.23
CA LEU A 455 19.94 0.06 5.56
C LEU A 455 19.66 -1.38 6.00
N GLN A 456 20.34 -2.36 5.41
CA GLN A 456 20.24 -3.76 5.81
C GLN A 456 20.82 -3.98 7.22
N GLN A 457 21.97 -3.38 7.53
CA GLN A 457 22.55 -3.39 8.88
C GLN A 457 21.58 -2.76 9.90
N GLY A 458 20.90 -1.66 9.53
CA GLY A 458 19.88 -1.05 10.38
C GLY A 458 18.71 -2.00 10.69
N LEU A 459 18.24 -2.76 9.70
CA LEU A 459 17.19 -3.76 9.88
C LEU A 459 17.65 -4.93 10.76
N GLU A 460 18.90 -5.36 10.62
CA GLU A 460 19.50 -6.41 11.44
C GLU A 460 19.60 -6.01 12.92
N ILE A 461 19.99 -4.77 13.21
CA ILE A 461 20.00 -4.24 14.59
C ILE A 461 18.58 -4.25 15.16
N LEU A 462 17.58 -3.77 14.40
CA LEU A 462 16.18 -3.81 14.84
C LEU A 462 15.68 -5.23 15.10
N LYS A 463 16.16 -6.22 14.33
CA LYS A 463 15.85 -7.64 14.57
C LYS A 463 16.48 -8.16 15.87
N ARG A 464 17.72 -7.77 16.17
CA ARG A 464 18.36 -8.08 17.46
C ARG A 464 17.59 -7.47 18.63
N ILE A 465 17.19 -6.19 18.52
CA ILE A 465 16.38 -5.51 19.54
C ILE A 465 15.07 -6.25 19.77
N GLN A 466 14.38 -6.63 18.70
CA GLN A 466 13.13 -7.36 18.79
C GLN A 466 13.27 -8.72 19.46
N ASN A 467 14.35 -9.46 19.17
CA ASN A 467 14.61 -10.73 19.82
C ASN A 467 14.80 -10.53 21.34
N CYS A 468 15.57 -9.51 21.75
CA CYS A 468 15.73 -9.16 23.16
C CYS A 468 14.39 -8.80 23.82
N LEU A 469 13.51 -8.06 23.14
CA LEU A 469 12.17 -7.74 23.65
C LEU A 469 11.31 -9.01 23.84
N ASN A 470 11.34 -9.94 22.89
CA ASN A 470 10.60 -11.20 22.99
C ASN A 470 11.15 -12.09 24.12
N GLU A 471 12.47 -12.15 24.28
CA GLU A 471 13.14 -12.86 25.37
C GLU A 471 12.76 -12.26 26.72
N MET A 472 12.79 -10.93 26.84
CA MET A 472 12.37 -10.21 28.04
C MET A 472 10.90 -10.50 28.38
N GLU A 473 9.98 -10.44 27.41
CA GLU A 473 8.56 -10.79 27.61
C GLU A 473 8.37 -12.24 28.08
N ASN A 474 9.12 -13.19 27.50
CA ASN A 474 9.06 -14.60 27.91
C ASN A 474 9.64 -14.82 29.31
N ASN A 475 10.74 -14.16 29.64
CA ASN A 475 11.39 -14.26 30.94
C ASN A 475 10.54 -13.63 32.06
N HIS A 476 9.83 -12.54 31.77
CA HIS A 476 8.89 -11.92 32.72
C HIS A 476 7.71 -12.83 33.13
N LEU A 477 7.40 -13.85 32.33
CA LEU A 477 6.38 -14.86 32.67
C LEU A 477 6.92 -15.96 33.58
N ASN A 478 8.23 -15.99 33.84
CA ASN A 478 8.88 -17.00 34.67
C ASN A 478 8.98 -16.52 36.13
N ALA A 479 8.61 -17.39 37.09
CA ALA A 479 8.55 -17.03 38.51
C ALA A 479 9.93 -16.70 39.11
N ASP A 480 11.00 -17.18 38.50
CA ASP A 480 12.40 -16.98 38.95
C ASP A 480 13.05 -15.71 38.37
N TYR A 481 12.32 -14.90 37.60
CA TYR A 481 12.89 -13.71 36.97
C TYR A 481 13.15 -12.58 37.97
N THR A 482 14.42 -12.22 38.11
CA THR A 482 14.88 -11.25 39.11
C THR A 482 14.92 -9.81 38.55
N PRO A 483 14.77 -8.79 39.42
CA PRO A 483 14.99 -7.39 39.04
C PRO A 483 16.41 -7.07 38.57
N ALA A 484 17.39 -7.95 38.79
CA ALA A 484 18.74 -7.82 38.25
C ALA A 484 18.79 -8.22 36.78
N GLN A 485 18.17 -9.35 36.41
CA GLN A 485 18.05 -9.81 35.03
C GLN A 485 17.27 -8.80 34.18
N GLY A 486 16.19 -8.22 34.70
CA GLY A 486 15.46 -7.18 33.97
C GLY A 486 16.26 -5.89 33.74
N ARG A 487 17.20 -5.55 34.62
CA ARG A 487 18.14 -4.44 34.37
C ARG A 487 19.15 -4.78 33.29
N GLU A 488 19.62 -6.02 33.25
CA GLU A 488 20.54 -6.51 32.22
C GLU A 488 19.87 -6.51 30.83
N ASP A 489 18.63 -6.98 30.72
CA ASP A 489 17.88 -7.01 29.47
C ASP A 489 17.59 -5.60 28.93
N ILE A 490 17.21 -4.67 29.82
CA ILE A 490 17.07 -3.25 29.46
C ILE A 490 18.41 -2.68 28.99
N THR A 491 19.53 -3.06 29.62
CA THR A 491 20.88 -2.63 29.22
C THR A 491 21.23 -3.09 27.81
N LYS A 492 20.98 -4.37 27.49
CA LYS A 492 21.17 -4.90 26.13
C LYS A 492 20.33 -4.16 25.09
N ILE A 493 19.06 -3.87 25.40
CA ILE A 493 18.18 -3.09 24.52
C ILE A 493 18.71 -1.66 24.34
N GLY A 494 19.26 -1.05 25.40
CA GLY A 494 19.94 0.24 25.37
C GLY A 494 21.11 0.26 24.41
N ASP A 495 22.04 -0.68 24.56
CA ASP A 495 23.25 -0.77 23.73
C ASP A 495 22.95 -0.96 22.24
N LEU A 496 21.95 -1.80 21.93
CA LEU A 496 21.47 -2.03 20.58
C LEU A 496 20.74 -0.80 20.01
N SER A 497 19.95 -0.11 20.84
CA SER A 497 19.31 1.14 20.43
C SER A 497 20.36 2.21 20.11
N ASP A 498 21.43 2.30 20.91
CA ASP A 498 22.56 3.18 20.64
C ASP A 498 23.27 2.80 19.33
N GLU A 499 23.47 1.50 19.06
CA GLU A 499 24.01 1.02 17.79
C GLU A 499 23.15 1.48 16.60
N PHE A 500 21.83 1.37 16.72
CA PHE A 500 20.87 1.78 15.69
C PHE A 500 20.92 3.29 15.40
N TYR A 501 20.86 4.14 16.43
CA TYR A 501 20.84 5.60 16.25
C TYR A 501 22.15 6.17 15.73
N ASN A 502 23.27 5.49 15.98
CA ASN A 502 24.56 5.85 15.39
C ASN A 502 24.63 5.48 13.89
N LEU A 503 24.05 4.34 13.51
CA LEU A 503 24.02 3.90 12.11
C LEU A 503 23.02 4.71 11.27
N ILE A 504 21.87 5.04 11.86
CA ILE A 504 20.77 5.78 11.24
C ILE A 504 20.54 7.07 12.03
N PRO A 505 21.22 8.17 11.70
CA PRO A 505 21.09 9.45 12.40
C PRO A 505 19.65 10.01 12.38
N HIS A 506 19.14 10.34 13.56
CA HIS A 506 17.82 10.93 13.76
C HIS A 506 17.93 12.40 14.22
N GLY A 507 17.21 13.29 13.53
CA GLY A 507 17.18 14.73 13.83
C GLY A 507 16.16 15.13 14.90
N GLU A 508 15.24 14.22 15.24
CA GLU A 508 14.13 14.47 16.19
C GLU A 508 14.57 14.65 17.66
N PHE A 509 15.80 14.26 18.00
CA PHE A 509 16.33 14.31 19.37
C PHE A 509 17.16 15.56 19.68
N SER A 510 17.04 16.62 18.87
CA SER A 510 17.81 17.86 19.04
C SER A 510 17.63 18.53 20.41
N ASN A 511 16.43 18.40 20.98
CA ASN A 511 16.02 19.00 22.26
C ASN A 511 15.48 17.98 23.27
N SER A 512 15.66 16.68 23.05
CA SER A 512 15.07 15.61 23.87
C SER A 512 16.02 14.43 24.06
N ALA A 513 15.73 13.60 25.08
CA ALA A 513 16.41 12.32 25.28
C ALA A 513 16.25 11.45 24.03
N VAL A 514 17.31 10.74 23.62
CA VAL A 514 17.17 9.69 22.60
C VAL A 514 16.28 8.61 23.18
N ALA A 515 15.19 8.32 22.46
CA ALA A 515 14.21 7.37 22.91
C ALA A 515 14.79 5.95 22.88
N LEU A 516 14.61 5.19 23.96
CA LEU A 516 14.89 3.76 23.97
C LEU A 516 13.94 3.04 23.01
N ILE A 517 14.46 2.12 22.20
CA ILE A 517 13.62 1.24 21.37
C ILE A 517 13.12 0.09 22.26
N SER A 518 12.23 0.44 23.18
CA SER A 518 11.82 -0.41 24.31
C SER A 518 10.56 -1.22 24.05
N THR A 519 9.89 -1.03 22.92
CA THR A 519 8.65 -1.74 22.61
C THR A 519 8.64 -2.21 21.16
N SER A 520 7.94 -3.32 20.95
CA SER A 520 7.71 -3.87 19.61
C SER A 520 7.07 -2.84 18.66
N GLU A 521 6.26 -1.90 19.17
CA GLU A 521 5.61 -0.85 18.35
C GLU A 521 6.60 0.21 17.84
N ILE A 522 7.57 0.60 18.67
CA ILE A 522 8.67 1.49 18.24
C ILE A 522 9.51 0.78 17.18
N VAL A 523 9.80 -0.51 17.37
CA VAL A 523 10.50 -1.34 16.37
C VAL A 523 9.77 -1.33 15.04
N LYS A 524 8.43 -1.54 15.01
CA LYS A 524 7.65 -1.49 13.74
C LYS A 524 7.77 -0.14 13.06
N THR A 525 7.70 0.93 13.85
CA THR A 525 7.80 2.30 13.33
C THR A 525 9.17 2.53 12.68
N LYS A 526 10.26 2.08 13.31
CA LYS A 526 11.61 2.22 12.76
C LYS A 526 11.84 1.31 11.54
N ILE A 527 11.28 0.11 11.49
CA ILE A 527 11.31 -0.75 10.29
C ILE A 527 10.65 -0.04 9.11
N LYS A 528 9.46 0.52 9.32
CA LYS A 528 8.73 1.24 8.27
C LYS A 528 9.54 2.39 7.69
N ILE A 529 10.26 3.14 8.55
CA ILE A 529 11.16 4.20 8.12
C ILE A 529 12.27 3.65 7.22
N LEU A 530 12.91 2.55 7.61
CA LEU A 530 13.95 1.92 6.79
C LEU A 530 13.41 1.38 5.45
N GLU A 531 12.21 0.80 5.43
CA GLU A 531 11.57 0.34 4.20
C GLU A 531 11.27 1.51 3.24
N ASP A 532 10.71 2.60 3.77
CA ASP A 532 10.47 3.84 3.01
C ASP A 532 11.79 4.43 2.47
N LEU A 533 12.88 4.38 3.24
CA LEU A 533 14.20 4.82 2.80
C LEU A 533 14.79 3.94 1.69
N ILE A 534 14.61 2.61 1.76
CA ILE A 534 15.07 1.70 0.70
C ILE A 534 14.35 2.03 -0.61
N ASP A 535 13.03 2.24 -0.57
CA ASP A 535 12.27 2.63 -1.75
C ASP A 535 12.71 3.99 -2.30
N MET A 536 12.93 4.95 -1.42
CA MET A 536 13.34 6.30 -1.80
C MET A 536 14.77 6.35 -2.36
N GLN A 537 15.67 5.49 -1.87
CA GLN A 537 17.02 5.33 -2.42
C GLN A 537 16.98 4.86 -3.89
N VAL A 538 16.15 3.86 -4.19
CA VAL A 538 15.97 3.36 -5.57
C VAL A 538 15.38 4.46 -6.44
N ALA A 539 14.35 5.16 -5.96
CA ALA A 539 13.74 6.28 -6.68
C ALA A 539 14.74 7.42 -6.96
N ALA A 540 15.55 7.80 -5.96
CA ALA A 540 16.59 8.81 -6.10
C ALA A 540 17.63 8.43 -7.15
N ARG A 541 18.04 7.16 -7.23
CA ARG A 541 18.96 6.67 -8.28
C ARG A 541 18.36 6.76 -9.67
N ILE A 542 17.08 6.43 -9.84
CA ILE A 542 16.38 6.58 -11.13
C ILE A 542 16.36 8.05 -11.57
N VAL A 543 16.05 8.96 -10.65
CA VAL A 543 16.04 10.40 -10.93
C VAL A 543 17.45 10.91 -11.26
N MET A 544 18.49 10.50 -10.52
CA MET A 544 19.88 10.86 -10.83
C MET A 544 20.31 10.36 -12.21
N ALA A 545 19.97 9.12 -12.58
CA ALA A 545 20.25 8.59 -13.91
C ALA A 545 19.59 9.44 -15.02
N SER A 546 18.35 9.87 -14.81
CA SER A 546 17.63 10.73 -15.75
C SER A 546 18.26 12.11 -15.93
N GLN A 547 18.90 12.63 -14.88
CA GLN A 547 19.60 13.91 -14.93
C GLN A 547 20.92 13.82 -15.69
N ASN A 548 21.60 12.66 -15.63
CA ASN A 548 22.80 12.42 -16.44
C ASN A 548 22.51 12.57 -17.94
N GLN A 549 21.34 12.09 -18.36
CA GLN A 549 20.92 12.01 -19.76
C GLN A 549 19.94 13.12 -20.18
N GLN A 550 19.78 14.18 -19.38
CA GLN A 550 18.77 15.22 -19.61
C GLN A 550 18.91 16.00 -20.94
N GLU A 551 20.12 16.00 -21.52
CA GLU A 551 20.41 16.63 -22.82
C GLU A 551 19.98 15.75 -24.00
N THR A 552 20.03 14.43 -23.85
CA THR A 552 19.68 13.46 -24.90
C THR A 552 18.20 13.09 -24.87
N LEU A 553 17.63 12.97 -23.66
CA LEU A 553 16.24 12.59 -23.45
C LEU A 553 15.64 13.37 -22.28
N ASN A 554 14.36 13.73 -22.38
CA ASN A 554 13.69 14.39 -21.27
C ASN A 554 13.77 13.51 -20.01
N PRO A 555 14.13 14.05 -18.83
CA PRO A 555 14.25 13.25 -17.61
C PRO A 555 12.99 12.44 -17.24
N LEU A 556 11.79 12.95 -17.54
CA LEU A 556 10.55 12.23 -17.29
C LEU A 556 10.36 11.04 -18.24
N ASP A 557 10.71 11.22 -19.52
CA ASP A 557 10.72 10.13 -20.51
C ASP A 557 11.76 9.07 -20.13
N TYR A 558 12.96 9.50 -19.75
CA TYR A 558 14.03 8.59 -19.31
C TYR A 558 13.59 7.79 -18.09
N CYS A 559 13.02 8.44 -17.07
CA CYS A 559 12.45 7.77 -15.92
C CYS A 559 11.38 6.75 -16.35
N TYR A 560 10.42 7.15 -17.18
CA TYR A 560 9.32 6.28 -17.62
C TYR A 560 9.82 5.04 -18.37
N LEU A 561 10.71 5.22 -19.33
CA LEU A 561 11.31 4.12 -20.09
C LEU A 561 12.14 3.20 -19.17
N GLY A 562 12.87 3.77 -18.21
CA GLY A 562 13.64 3.04 -17.21
C GLY A 562 12.80 2.21 -16.24
N LEU A 563 11.50 2.51 -16.07
CA LEU A 563 10.60 1.67 -15.28
C LEU A 563 10.35 0.30 -15.94
N ASN A 564 10.54 0.18 -17.26
CA ASN A 564 10.14 -1.00 -18.03
C ASN A 564 8.67 -1.38 -17.78
N THR A 565 7.82 -0.36 -17.72
CA THR A 565 6.37 -0.50 -17.49
C THR A 565 5.58 0.26 -18.53
N THR A 566 4.42 -0.29 -18.87
CA THR A 566 3.44 0.36 -19.71
C THR A 566 2.33 0.92 -18.83
N ILE A 567 2.13 2.23 -18.87
CA ILE A 567 1.07 2.92 -18.13
C ILE A 567 0.14 3.58 -19.15
N VAL A 568 -1.15 3.26 -19.08
CA VAL A 568 -2.16 3.78 -20.01
C VAL A 568 -3.33 4.34 -19.23
N THR A 569 -3.73 5.57 -19.54
CA THR A 569 -4.91 6.19 -18.92
C THR A 569 -6.19 5.50 -19.39
N VAL A 570 -7.05 5.11 -18.44
CA VAL A 570 -8.34 4.47 -18.71
C VAL A 570 -9.38 5.55 -18.98
N ASN A 571 -10.15 5.41 -20.05
CA ASN A 571 -11.15 6.41 -20.41
C ASN A 571 -12.32 6.38 -19.41
N LYS A 572 -12.81 7.56 -18.99
CA LYS A 572 -13.93 7.68 -18.05
C LYS A 572 -15.22 7.00 -18.53
N SER A 573 -15.37 6.84 -19.85
CA SER A 573 -16.51 6.15 -20.47
C SER A 573 -16.42 4.62 -20.39
N ASP A 574 -15.22 4.07 -20.20
CA ASP A 574 -14.96 2.62 -20.18
C ASP A 574 -15.65 1.93 -19.00
N ALA A 575 -16.03 0.67 -19.23
CA ALA A 575 -16.64 -0.16 -18.18
C ALA A 575 -15.69 -0.35 -16.99
N ASP A 576 -14.40 -0.54 -17.24
CA ASP A 576 -13.37 -0.69 -16.21
C ASP A 576 -13.29 0.53 -15.29
N PHE A 577 -13.35 1.75 -15.86
CA PHE A 577 -13.36 2.98 -15.08
C PHE A 577 -14.57 3.04 -14.17
N LYS A 578 -15.76 2.73 -14.69
CA LYS A 578 -17.03 2.74 -13.94
C LYS A 578 -17.03 1.73 -12.80
N ILE A 579 -16.53 0.51 -13.05
CA ILE A 579 -16.43 -0.55 -12.03
C ILE A 579 -15.46 -0.13 -10.92
N LEU A 580 -14.28 0.37 -11.27
CA LEU A 580 -13.27 0.77 -10.28
C LEU A 580 -13.71 1.99 -9.49
N LYS A 581 -14.29 3.00 -10.14
CA LYS A 581 -14.89 4.14 -9.48
C LYS A 581 -15.93 3.70 -8.45
N LYS A 582 -16.83 2.78 -8.81
CA LYS A 582 -17.81 2.22 -7.88
C LYS A 582 -17.12 1.48 -6.72
N TYR A 583 -16.10 0.66 -7.00
CA TYR A 583 -15.36 -0.06 -5.97
C TYR A 583 -14.68 0.88 -4.96
N ILE A 584 -14.06 1.97 -5.45
CA ILE A 584 -13.46 3.03 -4.62
C ILE A 584 -14.52 3.69 -3.74
N LEU A 585 -15.60 4.19 -4.35
CA LEU A 585 -16.64 4.93 -3.62
C LEU A 585 -17.30 4.07 -2.54
N GLN A 586 -17.63 2.81 -2.85
CA GLN A 586 -18.28 1.90 -1.92
C GLN A 586 -17.38 1.45 -0.77
N THR A 587 -16.06 1.37 -1.00
CA THR A 587 -15.10 0.92 0.03
C THR A 587 -14.30 2.05 0.66
N SER A 588 -14.71 3.30 0.42
CA SER A 588 -14.10 4.51 0.98
C SER A 588 -14.54 4.80 2.43
N GLY A 589 -15.59 4.16 2.93
CA GLY A 589 -16.09 4.36 4.30
C GLY A 589 -16.77 5.72 4.54
N GLY A 590 -17.10 6.46 3.47
CA GLY A 590 -17.63 7.82 3.53
C GLY A 590 -16.57 8.89 3.24
N GLY A 591 -16.98 10.05 2.68
CA GLY A 591 -16.08 11.20 2.44
C GLY A 591 -15.32 11.22 1.11
N MET A 592 -15.62 10.32 0.17
CA MET A 592 -15.20 10.48 -1.24
C MET A 592 -16.43 10.68 -2.13
N SER A 593 -16.34 11.69 -3.00
CA SER A 593 -17.35 12.01 -4.00
C SER A 593 -16.84 11.62 -5.38
N ASP A 594 -17.73 11.65 -6.36
CA ASP A 594 -17.42 11.36 -7.76
C ASP A 594 -16.20 12.17 -8.27
N GLY A 595 -16.17 13.48 -7.99
CA GLY A 595 -15.07 14.37 -8.38
C GLY A 595 -13.74 14.13 -7.67
N SER A 596 -13.67 13.20 -6.70
CA SER A 596 -12.44 12.89 -5.97
C SER A 596 -11.47 12.02 -6.77
N ILE A 597 -11.90 11.37 -7.86
CA ILE A 597 -11.06 10.50 -8.69
C ILE A 597 -10.59 11.29 -9.92
N LEU A 598 -9.28 11.55 -10.00
CA LEU A 598 -8.68 12.31 -11.10
C LEU A 598 -8.51 11.42 -12.33
N ASN A 599 -7.72 10.35 -12.18
CA ASN A 599 -7.35 9.42 -13.25
C ASN A 599 -7.29 7.98 -12.73
N ILE A 600 -7.59 7.03 -13.61
CA ILE A 600 -7.31 5.61 -13.41
C ILE A 600 -6.37 5.20 -14.54
N PHE A 601 -5.29 4.51 -14.20
CA PHE A 601 -4.30 4.03 -15.15
C PHE A 601 -4.25 2.50 -15.10
N ARG A 602 -4.19 1.88 -16.28
CA ARG A 602 -3.82 0.48 -16.44
C ARG A 602 -2.31 0.37 -16.53
N VAL A 603 -1.73 -0.47 -15.68
CA VAL A 603 -0.29 -0.66 -15.54
C VAL A 603 0.06 -2.11 -15.87
N ASN A 604 1.05 -2.26 -16.75
CA ASN A 604 1.62 -3.54 -17.13
C ASN A 604 3.14 -3.49 -16.98
N ARG A 605 3.65 -4.16 -15.94
CA ARG A 605 5.10 -4.35 -15.75
C ARG A 605 5.57 -5.46 -16.68
N HIS A 606 6.63 -5.22 -17.44
CA HIS A 606 7.18 -6.24 -18.33
C HIS A 606 7.65 -7.44 -17.49
N GLU A 607 7.51 -8.67 -18.03
CA GLU A 607 7.80 -9.96 -17.36
C GLU A 607 6.91 -10.33 -16.16
N GLU A 608 6.08 -9.41 -15.64
CA GLU A 608 5.21 -9.70 -14.49
C GLU A 608 4.08 -10.67 -14.85
N ASN A 609 3.58 -10.61 -16.09
CA ASN A 609 2.61 -11.58 -16.59
C ASN A 609 3.20 -12.99 -16.67
N ASP A 610 4.43 -13.13 -17.14
CA ASP A 610 5.11 -14.42 -17.25
C ASP A 610 5.37 -15.02 -15.86
N ARG A 611 5.82 -14.19 -14.92
CA ARG A 611 5.98 -14.57 -13.52
C ARG A 611 4.66 -15.00 -12.87
N PHE A 612 3.53 -14.48 -13.34
CA PHE A 612 2.20 -14.77 -12.77
C PHE A 612 1.49 -15.94 -13.42
N GLU A 613 1.86 -16.32 -14.65
CA GLU A 613 1.21 -17.39 -15.40
C GLU A 613 1.00 -18.69 -14.58
N PRO A 614 1.93 -19.14 -13.70
CA PRO A 614 1.71 -20.30 -12.83
C PRO A 614 0.48 -20.18 -11.92
N PHE A 615 0.10 -18.97 -11.51
CA PHE A 615 -0.97 -18.69 -10.54
C PHE A 615 -2.31 -18.35 -11.21
N LYS A 616 -2.36 -18.29 -12.55
CA LYS A 616 -3.54 -17.91 -13.33
C LYS A 616 -4.70 -18.89 -13.19
N LYS A 617 -4.43 -20.16 -12.84
CA LYS A 617 -5.45 -21.21 -12.67
C LYS A 617 -6.04 -21.27 -11.26
N ASP A 618 -5.54 -20.44 -10.34
CA ASP A 618 -5.96 -20.48 -8.95
C ASP A 618 -7.39 -19.99 -8.73
N SER A 619 -8.20 -20.70 -7.95
CA SER A 619 -9.64 -20.45 -7.84
C SER A 619 -10.04 -19.20 -7.04
N ASN A 620 -9.16 -18.66 -6.17
CA ASN A 620 -9.47 -17.57 -5.24
C ASN A 620 -8.65 -16.30 -5.53
N ARG A 621 -8.71 -15.79 -6.78
CA ARG A 621 -8.05 -14.54 -7.16
C ARG A 621 -8.94 -13.35 -6.85
N LYS A 622 -8.40 -12.35 -6.15
CA LYS A 622 -9.13 -11.13 -5.79
C LYS A 622 -8.40 -9.89 -6.30
N LEU A 623 -9.16 -8.87 -6.67
CA LEU A 623 -8.62 -7.53 -6.86
C LEU A 623 -8.66 -6.82 -5.51
N LEU A 624 -7.51 -6.37 -5.01
CA LEU A 624 -7.38 -5.74 -3.69
C LEU A 624 -6.53 -4.48 -3.79
N TRP A 625 -6.71 -3.58 -2.83
CA TRP A 625 -6.01 -2.31 -2.74
C TRP A 625 -4.70 -2.42 -1.97
N HIS A 626 -3.66 -1.77 -2.48
CA HIS A 626 -2.41 -1.50 -1.80
C HIS A 626 -2.11 0.00 -1.87
N GLY A 627 -1.87 0.61 -0.72
CA GLY A 627 -1.47 2.01 -0.65
C GLY A 627 -0.04 2.14 -0.17
N SER A 628 0.70 3.06 -0.76
CA SER A 628 2.05 3.42 -0.37
C SER A 628 2.26 4.92 -0.52
N SER A 629 3.35 5.45 0.03
CA SER A 629 3.73 6.84 -0.18
C SER A 629 3.97 7.12 -1.66
N THR A 630 3.61 8.34 -2.12
CA THR A 630 3.84 8.75 -3.52
C THR A 630 5.30 8.59 -3.94
N THR A 631 6.23 8.81 -3.00
CA THR A 631 7.69 8.70 -3.21
C THR A 631 8.17 7.27 -3.51
N ASN A 632 7.39 6.25 -3.12
CA ASN A 632 7.79 4.86 -3.23
C ASN A 632 7.36 4.25 -4.57
N TYR A 633 6.41 4.87 -5.28
CA TYR A 633 5.86 4.30 -6.53
C TYR A 633 6.86 4.19 -7.66
N LEU A 634 7.87 5.06 -7.74
CA LEU A 634 8.93 4.93 -8.74
C LEU A 634 9.74 3.63 -8.51
N SER A 635 9.99 3.27 -7.25
CA SER A 635 10.63 1.99 -6.86
C SER A 635 9.69 0.80 -7.09
N ILE A 636 8.42 0.91 -6.71
CA ILE A 636 7.41 -0.16 -6.90
C ILE A 636 7.17 -0.43 -8.38
N LEU A 637 7.15 0.60 -9.23
CA LEU A 637 6.96 0.45 -10.67
C LEU A 637 8.22 -0.03 -11.40
N SER A 638 9.42 0.16 -10.87
CA SER A 638 10.62 -0.45 -11.45
C SER A 638 10.81 -1.92 -11.02
N SER A 639 10.64 -2.22 -9.74
CA SER A 639 11.03 -3.54 -9.17
C SER A 639 9.88 -4.43 -8.66
N GLY A 640 8.67 -3.89 -8.55
CA GLY A 640 7.48 -4.59 -8.09
C GLY A 640 7.27 -4.40 -6.58
N LEU A 641 6.16 -4.93 -6.07
CA LEU A 641 5.98 -5.02 -4.63
C LEU A 641 6.94 -6.06 -4.07
N ARG A 642 7.72 -5.69 -3.04
CA ARG A 642 8.76 -6.53 -2.45
C ARG A 642 8.36 -6.97 -1.05
N ILE A 643 8.78 -8.19 -0.70
CA ILE A 643 8.69 -8.67 0.69
C ILE A 643 9.82 -7.98 1.47
N ALA A 644 9.54 -7.64 2.73
CA ALA A 644 10.56 -7.17 3.66
C ALA A 644 11.77 -8.12 3.67
N PRO A 645 13.01 -7.60 3.69
CA PRO A 645 14.19 -8.43 3.49
C PRO A 645 14.43 -9.35 4.71
N PRO A 646 15.20 -10.45 4.58
CA PRO A 646 15.42 -11.45 5.63
C PRO A 646 15.91 -10.89 6.98
N GLU A 647 16.60 -9.76 6.93
CA GLU A 647 17.20 -9.04 8.04
C GLU A 647 16.16 -8.30 8.88
N ALA A 648 15.00 -7.92 8.33
CA ALA A 648 13.92 -7.30 9.11
C ALA A 648 13.32 -8.30 10.13
N PRO A 649 12.87 -7.89 11.33
CA PRO A 649 12.15 -8.79 12.23
C PRO A 649 10.72 -9.09 11.72
N SER A 650 10.20 -10.28 12.06
CA SER A 650 8.87 -10.73 11.63
C SER A 650 7.71 -10.19 12.47
N SER A 651 7.94 -9.89 13.75
CA SER A 651 6.96 -9.34 14.71
C SER A 651 6.49 -7.92 14.36
N GLY A 652 7.22 -7.22 13.49
CA GLY A 652 6.84 -5.91 12.95
C GLY A 652 5.65 -5.95 12.01
N PHE A 653 5.21 -7.16 11.65
CA PHE A 653 4.17 -7.39 10.66
C PHE A 653 3.03 -8.20 11.26
N MET A 654 1.78 -7.77 11.03
CA MET A 654 0.59 -8.37 11.65
C MET A 654 0.46 -9.89 11.39
N PHE A 655 0.95 -10.37 10.24
CA PHE A 655 0.93 -11.78 9.85
C PHE A 655 2.29 -12.25 9.31
N GLY A 656 3.38 -11.65 9.81
CA GLY A 656 4.72 -11.91 9.31
C GLY A 656 5.05 -11.20 7.99
N LYS A 657 6.25 -11.46 7.47
CA LYS A 657 6.76 -10.78 6.27
C LYS A 657 5.92 -11.16 5.06
N GLY A 658 5.39 -10.16 4.39
CA GLY A 658 4.55 -10.35 3.22
C GLY A 658 4.12 -9.02 2.64
N ILE A 659 3.38 -9.10 1.54
CA ILE A 659 2.85 -7.93 0.87
C ILE A 659 1.39 -7.79 1.30
N TYR A 660 1.05 -6.63 1.83
CA TYR A 660 -0.22 -6.37 2.49
C TYR A 660 -1.22 -5.72 1.53
N PHE A 661 -2.45 -6.25 1.55
CA PHE A 661 -3.58 -5.78 0.76
C PHE A 661 -4.81 -5.60 1.63
N ALA A 662 -5.72 -4.73 1.19
CA ALA A 662 -7.05 -4.58 1.78
C ALA A 662 -8.11 -4.59 0.67
N ASP A 663 -9.27 -5.18 0.97
CA ASP A 663 -10.47 -5.04 0.15
C ASP A 663 -11.12 -3.65 0.32
N MET A 664 -10.80 -2.94 1.39
CA MET A 664 -11.28 -1.60 1.70
C MET A 664 -10.34 -0.50 1.19
N PHE A 665 -10.81 0.32 0.24
CA PHE A 665 -10.04 1.48 -0.26
C PHE A 665 -9.64 2.42 0.87
N ALA A 666 -10.53 2.67 1.83
CA ALA A 666 -10.26 3.53 2.99
C ALA A 666 -9.02 3.11 3.78
N LYS A 667 -8.85 1.79 3.97
CA LYS A 667 -7.72 1.22 4.71
C LYS A 667 -6.41 1.43 3.96
N SER A 668 -6.37 1.12 2.67
CA SER A 668 -5.17 1.30 1.84
C SER A 668 -4.84 2.78 1.61
N LYS A 669 -5.86 3.65 1.48
CA LYS A 669 -5.70 5.12 1.39
C LYS A 669 -4.96 5.70 2.59
N GLY A 670 -5.09 5.11 3.78
CA GLY A 670 -4.39 5.54 4.99
C GLY A 670 -2.86 5.42 4.91
N TYR A 671 -2.35 4.58 4.00
CA TYR A 671 -0.90 4.41 3.78
C TYR A 671 -0.31 5.41 2.77
N CYS A 672 -1.16 6.20 2.09
CA CYS A 672 -0.72 7.22 1.16
C CYS A 672 -0.33 8.50 1.93
N ARG A 673 0.97 8.77 2.07
CA ARG A 673 1.53 10.01 2.64
C ARG A 673 1.87 11.02 1.54
N PHE A 674 1.89 12.31 1.90
CA PHE A 674 2.09 13.43 0.97
C PHE A 674 3.32 14.26 1.31
N GLY A 675 3.97 14.81 0.27
CA GLY A 675 4.73 16.06 0.36
C GLY A 675 3.81 17.25 0.04
N ASN A 676 4.06 18.42 0.63
CA ASN A 676 3.21 19.61 0.60
C ASN A 676 2.94 20.24 -0.79
N SER A 677 3.39 19.65 -1.90
CA SER A 677 3.44 20.29 -3.22
C SER A 677 2.19 20.09 -4.08
N HIS A 678 1.58 18.89 -4.12
CA HIS A 678 0.46 18.58 -5.04
C HIS A 678 -0.57 17.65 -4.37
N GLY A 679 -1.79 18.14 -4.13
CA GLY A 679 -2.85 17.51 -3.30
C GLY A 679 -3.46 16.18 -3.79
N SER A 680 -2.71 15.36 -4.54
CA SER A 680 -3.15 14.09 -5.14
C SER A 680 -2.59 12.87 -4.39
N ARG A 681 -3.48 11.93 -3.99
CA ARG A 681 -3.16 10.60 -3.43
C ARG A 681 -3.12 9.56 -4.54
N ILE A 682 -2.17 8.64 -4.47
CA ILE A 682 -2.06 7.54 -5.44
C ILE A 682 -2.19 6.20 -4.69
N VAL A 683 -3.14 5.38 -5.12
CA VAL A 683 -3.40 4.03 -4.59
C VAL A 683 -3.30 3.03 -5.74
N VAL A 684 -2.72 1.85 -5.51
CA VAL A 684 -2.72 0.75 -6.49
C VAL A 684 -3.82 -0.24 -6.16
N ALA A 685 -4.52 -0.72 -7.17
CA ALA A 685 -5.26 -1.97 -7.13
C ALA A 685 -4.42 -3.05 -7.85
N ALA A 686 -4.22 -4.19 -7.19
CA ALA A 686 -3.51 -5.32 -7.77
C ALA A 686 -4.31 -6.62 -7.55
N ARG A 687 -4.22 -7.57 -8.49
CA ARG A 687 -4.87 -8.88 -8.36
C ARG A 687 -3.96 -9.86 -7.62
N TRP A 688 -4.41 -10.40 -6.48
CA TRP A 688 -3.57 -11.16 -5.54
C TRP A 688 -4.15 -12.49 -5.07
N ARG A 689 -3.24 -13.37 -4.60
CA ARG A 689 -3.49 -14.63 -3.86
C ARG A 689 -2.68 -14.63 -2.55
N TRP A 690 -3.27 -15.17 -1.47
CA TRP A 690 -2.58 -15.52 -0.22
C TRP A 690 -1.76 -16.81 -0.41
N VAL A 691 -0.42 -16.72 -0.57
CA VAL A 691 0.58 -17.75 -0.20
C VAL A 691 1.96 -17.08 -0.09
N SER A 692 2.76 -17.41 0.93
CA SER A 692 4.19 -17.06 1.07
C SER A 692 5.09 -18.14 0.42
N PRO A 693 6.34 -17.89 -0.02
CA PRO A 693 6.99 -16.65 -0.41
C PRO A 693 7.55 -16.78 -1.84
N SER A 694 6.79 -16.36 -2.85
CA SER A 694 7.32 -15.93 -4.16
C SER A 694 6.17 -15.25 -4.91
N CYS A 695 5.83 -14.06 -4.44
CA CYS A 695 4.60 -13.39 -4.81
C CYS A 695 4.67 -12.78 -6.22
N VAL A 696 3.58 -12.96 -6.99
CA VAL A 696 3.33 -12.28 -8.26
C VAL A 696 1.82 -12.03 -8.37
N GLY A 697 1.42 -10.87 -8.86
CA GLY A 697 0.04 -10.49 -9.19
C GLY A 697 0.01 -9.85 -10.57
N THR A 698 -1.04 -10.07 -11.37
CA THR A 698 -1.22 -9.41 -12.69
C THR A 698 -2.48 -8.57 -12.75
N HIS A 699 -2.39 -7.54 -13.61
CA HIS A 699 -3.30 -6.41 -13.76
C HIS A 699 -3.19 -5.43 -12.60
N ASN A 700 -2.28 -4.48 -12.76
CA ASN A 700 -2.09 -3.38 -11.82
C ASN A 700 -2.88 -2.19 -12.35
N MET A 701 -3.77 -1.63 -11.54
CA MET A 701 -4.45 -0.38 -11.82
C MET A 701 -3.92 0.67 -10.83
N LEU A 702 -3.46 1.83 -11.32
CA LEU A 702 -3.15 2.97 -10.45
C LEU A 702 -4.34 3.91 -10.43
N VAL A 703 -4.73 4.36 -9.25
CA VAL A 703 -5.81 5.32 -9.04
C VAL A 703 -5.21 6.57 -8.43
N SER A 704 -5.41 7.71 -9.10
CA SER A 704 -5.05 9.02 -8.58
C SER A 704 -6.32 9.75 -8.11
N CYS A 705 -6.31 10.26 -6.87
CA CYS A 705 -7.44 10.93 -6.23
C CYS A 705 -7.03 12.27 -5.60
N GLN A 706 -7.93 13.24 -5.50
CA GLN A 706 -7.68 14.51 -4.81
C GLN A 706 -8.32 14.53 -3.40
N ARG A 707 -7.76 15.33 -2.47
CA ARG A 707 -8.35 15.59 -1.15
C ARG A 707 -9.49 16.63 -1.27
N MET A 708 -10.66 16.36 -0.68
CA MET A 708 -11.78 17.32 -0.68
C MET A 708 -11.59 18.52 0.25
N ASP A 709 -10.65 18.48 1.20
CA ASP A 709 -10.40 19.58 2.16
C ASP A 709 -9.65 20.78 1.54
N SER A 710 -9.28 20.71 0.26
CA SER A 710 -8.70 21.82 -0.48
C SER A 710 -9.64 22.25 -1.60
N ILE A 711 -10.63 23.08 -1.26
CA ILE A 711 -11.19 24.02 -2.23
C ILE A 711 -10.02 24.94 -2.61
N PRO A 712 -9.55 24.97 -3.86
CA PRO A 712 -8.61 26.00 -4.27
C PRO A 712 -9.34 27.35 -4.11
N PRO A 713 -8.74 28.38 -3.48
CA PRO A 713 -9.22 29.73 -3.73
C PRO A 713 -9.23 29.91 -5.25
N LYS A 714 -10.35 30.44 -5.78
CA LYS A 714 -10.52 30.78 -7.19
C LYS A 714 -9.18 31.28 -7.76
N LEU A 715 -8.70 30.62 -8.82
CA LEU A 715 -7.72 31.22 -9.72
C LEU A 715 -8.27 32.61 -10.07
N MET A 716 -7.75 33.65 -9.44
CA MET A 716 -7.98 35.01 -9.87
C MET A 716 -7.35 35.12 -11.25
N ASP A 717 -8.15 35.55 -12.20
CA ASP A 717 -7.73 36.07 -13.47
C ASP A 717 -6.53 37.01 -13.29
N VAL A 718 -5.37 36.61 -13.80
CA VAL A 718 -4.30 37.56 -14.11
C VAL A 718 -4.52 37.94 -15.58
N PRO A 719 -4.90 39.19 -15.88
CA PRO A 719 -5.10 39.63 -17.25
C PRO A 719 -3.75 39.62 -17.98
N ILE A 720 -3.77 39.06 -19.18
CA ILE A 720 -2.74 39.32 -20.19
C ILE A 720 -2.91 40.78 -20.60
N GLN A 721 -1.98 41.66 -20.25
CA GLN A 721 -1.73 42.89 -21.00
C GLN A 721 -0.23 43.17 -21.09
N SER A 722 0.21 43.14 -22.37
CA SER A 722 1.29 43.90 -23.03
C SER A 722 2.55 44.24 -22.26
#